data_AF-A0A439D3V6-F1
#
_entry.id   AF-A0A439D3V6-F1
#
_cell.length_a   1.000
_cell.length_b   1.000
_cell.length_c   1.000
_cell.angle_alpha   90.00
_cell.angle_beta   90.00
_cell.angle_gamma   90.00
#
_symmetry.space_group_name_H-M   'P 1'
#
loop_
_entity.id
_entity.type
_entity.pdbx_description
1 polymer ?
#
loop_
_entity_poly.entity_id
_entity_poly.type
_entity_poly.pdbx_seq_one_letter_code
_entity_poly.pdbx_strand_id
1 'polypeptide(L)'
;MARAEETGRGESRVYRREKDLEKLRKGGYSFKSLFQENPWYQSLFEDFRELPKYELPEGMASGCEFTSVCINVMLYLPWLVGQCRKNGVVFRRGQLSHIAEASRMSHTGGKADVVINTTGVSSLRLGGVKDQNVVPIRGQVVVVRNEAPYMVTKSGTDDADDEVCYVMTRAAGGGTVLGGTYMKGNWESQPDPNQAMRIMRRVVELMPEITNGQGVKGFDIIRHAYQSSKGSNHVLSWYELISLSQIEPTVTAAMKMPEKEPGLIAKAAQLAFDIANGRNRTLSWLIPPCLFLLDALLCAVVIWKVPYTEIDWKAYMEQVEQYVAGERDYTVIKGGTGPLVYPAAHVYLYTVLYYMTDKGRDIFLAQQLFAVLYMATLAVVMACYWRAKVPPYVFPLLILSKRLHSIFVLRCFNDCFAVFFLWLTIYLFQRRAWTLGTVAYTLGLGIKMSLLLTLPAVGVILLLGRGFAHSLQLAAIIAQVQFTLAVPFLRANAQGYLSRAFELSRQFFFKWTVNWRFVGEDAFLSRPFALGLLVLHASVLVWFAVNKWLKPARKPWPEIVTPILKFTSPFTPQEEPPISVQVTPEYVITTMLSANVIGLLFARSLHYQFYSYLAWSTPYLLWRSGAHPLVQYGIWALQEWAWNVFPSTSVSSGVVVAALAATVVLVAARKEQAPTSSGYPSRERKVA
;
A
#
# COMPACT_ATOMS: atom_id res chain seq x y z
N MET A 1 5.17 -9.50 -8.54
CA MET A 1 4.96 -10.71 -9.36
C MET A 1 4.51 -10.21 -10.71
N ALA A 2 5.41 -10.20 -11.69
CA ALA A 2 5.06 -9.82 -13.05
C ALA A 2 4.25 -10.96 -13.68
N ARG A 3 3.13 -10.62 -14.30
CA ARG A 3 2.30 -11.53 -15.11
C ARG A 3 3.18 -12.14 -16.20
N ALA A 4 3.28 -13.46 -16.21
CA ALA A 4 3.76 -14.23 -17.35
C ALA A 4 2.58 -14.36 -18.32
N GLU A 5 2.39 -13.36 -19.18
CA GLU A 5 1.19 -13.26 -20.02
C GLU A 5 1.39 -13.72 -21.48
N GLU A 6 2.54 -14.31 -21.85
CA GLU A 6 2.78 -14.72 -23.25
C GLU A 6 3.28 -16.14 -23.48
N THR A 7 3.35 -16.97 -22.42
CA THR A 7 3.67 -18.40 -22.55
C THR A 7 2.94 -19.11 -21.41
N GLY A 8 2.21 -20.20 -21.63
CA GLY A 8 1.42 -20.98 -20.63
C GLY A 8 2.16 -21.52 -19.38
N ARG A 9 3.32 -20.95 -19.05
CA ARG A 9 4.27 -21.31 -17.99
C ARG A 9 3.74 -21.27 -16.55
N GLY A 10 2.48 -20.90 -16.34
CA GLY A 10 1.80 -20.91 -15.03
C GLY A 10 0.68 -21.93 -14.89
N GLU A 11 0.21 -22.51 -16.00
CA GLU A 11 -0.91 -23.44 -16.02
C GLU A 11 -0.51 -24.76 -15.34
N SER A 12 -1.41 -25.30 -14.52
CA SER A 12 -1.23 -26.55 -13.78
C SER A 12 -2.37 -27.50 -14.12
N ARG A 13 -2.02 -28.70 -14.59
CA ARG A 13 -2.97 -29.78 -14.85
C ARG A 13 -2.87 -30.88 -13.82
N VAL A 14 -4.01 -31.27 -13.26
CA VAL A 14 -4.11 -32.38 -12.30
C VAL A 14 -4.95 -33.47 -12.94
N TYR A 15 -4.37 -34.65 -13.14
CA TYR A 15 -5.04 -35.78 -13.79
C TYR A 15 -5.36 -36.90 -12.78
N ARG A 16 -6.58 -37.43 -12.88
CA ARG A 16 -7.11 -38.54 -12.06
C ARG A 16 -7.29 -39.77 -12.96
N ARG A 17 -6.53 -40.83 -12.72
CA ARG A 17 -6.58 -42.08 -13.50
C ARG A 17 -7.84 -42.87 -13.19
N GLU A 18 -8.40 -43.57 -14.18
CA GLU A 18 -9.51 -44.52 -13.92
C GLU A 18 -9.15 -45.56 -12.87
N LYS A 19 -7.95 -46.16 -12.98
CA LYS A 19 -7.45 -47.20 -12.07
C LYS A 19 -7.34 -46.75 -10.61
N ASP A 20 -7.20 -45.45 -10.36
CA ASP A 20 -6.97 -44.92 -9.02
C ASP A 20 -8.26 -44.44 -8.33
N LEU A 21 -9.36 -44.24 -9.08
CA LEU A 21 -10.57 -43.61 -8.55
C LEU A 21 -11.14 -44.32 -7.31
N GLU A 22 -11.21 -45.65 -7.33
CA GLU A 22 -11.73 -46.39 -6.19
C GLU A 22 -10.84 -46.23 -4.94
N LYS A 23 -9.51 -46.25 -5.13
CA LYS A 23 -8.52 -46.04 -4.06
C LYS A 23 -8.57 -44.60 -3.52
N LEU A 24 -8.77 -43.61 -4.40
CA LEU A 24 -8.94 -42.20 -4.05
C LEU A 24 -10.21 -41.98 -3.21
N ARG A 25 -11.34 -42.56 -3.62
CA ARG A 25 -12.62 -42.50 -2.87
C ARG A 25 -12.54 -43.17 -1.50
N LYS A 26 -11.78 -44.26 -1.38
CA LYS A 26 -11.51 -44.95 -0.10
C LYS A 26 -10.49 -44.22 0.80
N GLY A 27 -9.89 -43.11 0.34
CA GLY A 27 -9.01 -42.27 1.14
C GLY A 27 -7.59 -42.79 1.36
N GLY A 28 -7.18 -43.83 0.62
CA GLY A 28 -5.92 -44.58 0.84
C GLY A 28 -4.67 -44.04 0.13
N TYR A 29 -4.64 -42.77 -0.30
CA TYR A 29 -3.56 -42.23 -1.15
C TYR A 29 -2.79 -41.07 -0.51
N SER A 30 -1.47 -41.03 -0.74
CA SER A 30 -0.64 -39.86 -0.46
C SER A 30 -1.05 -38.73 -1.42
N PHE A 31 -1.23 -37.49 -0.95
CA PHE A 31 -1.82 -36.37 -1.73
C PHE A 31 -3.33 -36.46 -2.01
N LYS A 32 -4.11 -37.21 -1.20
CA LYS A 32 -5.58 -37.32 -1.35
C LYS A 32 -6.32 -36.00 -1.57
N SER A 33 -5.87 -34.91 -0.96
CA SER A 33 -6.50 -33.60 -1.07
C SER A 33 -6.33 -32.96 -2.44
N LEU A 34 -5.27 -33.33 -3.18
CA LEU A 34 -5.01 -32.82 -4.52
C LEU A 34 -5.89 -33.50 -5.56
N PHE A 35 -6.18 -34.79 -5.41
CA PHE A 35 -6.91 -35.57 -6.41
C PHE A 35 -8.39 -35.78 -6.07
N GLN A 36 -8.96 -34.96 -5.18
CA GLN A 36 -10.40 -35.01 -4.90
C GLN A 36 -11.19 -34.71 -6.18
N GLU A 37 -12.29 -35.43 -6.40
CA GLU A 37 -13.22 -35.15 -7.52
C GLU A 37 -13.85 -33.76 -7.37
N ASN A 38 -14.10 -33.32 -6.14
CA ASN A 38 -14.50 -31.96 -5.79
C ASN A 38 -13.42 -31.31 -4.92
N PRO A 39 -12.37 -30.73 -5.51
CA PRO A 39 -11.25 -30.20 -4.75
C PRO A 39 -11.60 -28.91 -4.02
N TRP A 40 -11.21 -28.81 -2.74
CA TRP A 40 -11.41 -27.59 -1.93
C TRP A 40 -10.76 -26.34 -2.53
N TYR A 41 -9.72 -26.52 -3.36
CA TYR A 41 -8.97 -25.43 -3.98
C TYR A 41 -9.60 -24.89 -5.26
N GLN A 42 -10.72 -25.46 -5.74
CA GLN A 42 -11.39 -24.96 -6.95
C GLN A 42 -11.83 -23.49 -6.81
N SER A 43 -12.16 -23.04 -5.59
CA SER A 43 -12.55 -21.65 -5.32
C SER A 43 -11.36 -20.72 -5.04
N LEU A 44 -10.13 -21.26 -4.98
CA LEU A 44 -8.93 -20.45 -4.77
C LEU A 44 -8.39 -19.85 -6.07
N PHE A 45 -8.70 -20.46 -7.22
CA PHE A 45 -8.17 -20.06 -8.52
C PHE A 45 -9.33 -19.60 -9.41
N GLU A 46 -9.31 -18.34 -9.85
CA GLU A 46 -10.38 -17.75 -10.67
C GLU A 46 -10.53 -18.42 -12.04
N ASP A 47 -9.44 -19.01 -12.53
CA ASP A 47 -9.34 -19.70 -13.81
C ASP A 47 -9.44 -21.24 -13.68
N PHE A 48 -9.88 -21.73 -12.51
CA PHE A 48 -10.11 -23.16 -12.34
C PHE A 48 -11.18 -23.66 -13.30
N ARG A 49 -10.85 -24.72 -14.04
CA ARG A 49 -11.81 -25.48 -14.87
C ARG A 49 -11.56 -26.97 -14.78
N GLU A 50 -12.63 -27.76 -14.82
CA GLU A 50 -12.51 -29.20 -15.10
C GLU A 50 -12.29 -29.39 -16.61
N LEU A 51 -11.42 -30.35 -16.95
CA LEU A 51 -11.06 -30.69 -18.31
C LEU A 51 -12.15 -31.60 -18.92
N PRO A 52 -12.68 -31.27 -20.10
CA PRO A 52 -13.63 -32.13 -20.79
C PRO A 52 -12.94 -33.41 -21.29
N LYS A 53 -13.71 -34.49 -21.49
CA LYS A 53 -13.16 -35.82 -21.85
C LYS A 53 -12.22 -35.82 -23.06
N TYR A 54 -12.41 -34.96 -24.04
CA TYR A 54 -11.57 -34.89 -25.24
C TYR A 54 -10.21 -34.22 -25.00
N GLU A 55 -10.02 -33.50 -23.88
CA GLU A 55 -8.73 -32.94 -23.46
C GLU A 55 -7.97 -33.86 -22.50
N LEU A 56 -8.57 -35.00 -22.11
CA LEU A 56 -7.96 -35.96 -21.20
C LEU A 56 -7.03 -36.92 -21.96
N PRO A 57 -5.80 -37.16 -21.45
CA PRO A 57 -4.97 -38.26 -21.93
C PRO A 57 -5.67 -39.61 -21.74
N GLU A 58 -5.28 -40.61 -22.53
CA GLU A 58 -5.79 -41.97 -22.41
C GLU A 58 -5.55 -42.52 -20.99
N GLY A 59 -6.57 -43.17 -20.42
CA GLY A 59 -6.52 -43.74 -19.07
C GLY A 59 -6.87 -42.76 -17.92
N MET A 60 -7.33 -41.53 -18.23
CA MET A 60 -7.76 -40.55 -17.23
C MET A 60 -9.28 -40.44 -17.14
N ALA A 61 -9.81 -40.63 -15.93
CA ALA A 61 -11.23 -40.49 -15.64
C ALA A 61 -11.68 -39.02 -15.64
N SER A 62 -10.83 -38.14 -15.12
CA SER A 62 -11.08 -36.69 -15.05
C SER A 62 -9.78 -35.92 -14.80
N GLY A 63 -9.83 -34.60 -14.94
CA GLY A 63 -8.73 -33.73 -14.59
C GLY A 63 -9.16 -32.27 -14.55
N CYS A 64 -8.34 -31.41 -13.95
CA CYS A 64 -8.60 -29.98 -13.87
C CYS A 64 -7.37 -29.16 -14.24
N GLU A 65 -7.61 -27.91 -14.62
CA GLU A 65 -6.60 -26.93 -15.00
C GLU A 65 -6.83 -25.63 -14.24
N PHE A 66 -5.74 -25.00 -13.78
CA PHE A 66 -5.74 -23.71 -13.10
C PHE A 66 -4.33 -23.10 -13.09
N THR A 67 -4.22 -21.78 -12.96
CA THR A 67 -2.92 -21.12 -12.82
C THR A 67 -2.40 -21.26 -11.40
N SER A 68 -1.21 -21.84 -11.24
CA SER A 68 -0.52 -21.97 -9.96
C SER A 68 0.87 -21.33 -10.01
N VAL A 69 1.70 -21.61 -9.01
CA VAL A 69 3.04 -21.01 -8.88
C VAL A 69 4.12 -22.10 -8.84
N CYS A 70 5.16 -21.94 -9.66
CA CYS A 70 6.40 -22.69 -9.52
C CYS A 70 7.50 -21.78 -8.98
N ILE A 71 8.09 -22.15 -7.84
CA ILE A 71 9.16 -21.38 -7.21
C ILE A 71 10.51 -21.96 -7.59
N ASN A 72 11.39 -21.13 -8.15
CA ASN A 72 12.80 -21.47 -8.25
C ASN A 72 13.45 -21.39 -6.86
N VAL A 73 13.56 -22.53 -6.19
CA VAL A 73 14.12 -22.62 -4.82
C VAL A 73 15.57 -22.11 -4.72
N MET A 74 16.35 -22.21 -5.80
CA MET A 74 17.74 -21.74 -5.84
C MET A 74 17.85 -20.21 -5.79
N LEU A 75 16.80 -19.50 -6.19
CA LEU A 75 16.71 -18.03 -6.10
C LEU A 75 15.88 -17.59 -4.90
N TYR A 76 14.82 -18.31 -4.59
CA TYR A 76 13.87 -17.92 -3.54
C TYR A 76 14.46 -18.01 -2.14
N LEU A 77 15.25 -19.06 -1.83
CA LEU A 77 15.88 -19.18 -0.51
C LEU A 77 16.92 -18.07 -0.27
N PRO A 78 17.86 -17.77 -1.20
CA PRO A 78 18.73 -16.59 -1.06
C PRO A 78 17.95 -15.27 -0.98
N TRP A 79 16.85 -15.14 -1.73
CA TRP A 79 15.99 -13.96 -1.66
C TRP A 79 15.39 -13.78 -0.26
N LEU A 80 14.91 -14.86 0.38
CA LEU A 80 14.43 -14.84 1.77
C LEU A 80 15.56 -14.43 2.75
N VAL A 81 16.76 -14.99 2.58
CA VAL A 81 17.93 -14.58 3.38
C VAL A 81 18.20 -13.09 3.22
N GLY A 82 18.12 -12.56 1.99
CA GLY A 82 18.24 -11.14 1.69
C GLY A 82 17.17 -10.29 2.39
N GLN A 83 15.91 -10.72 2.38
CA GLN A 83 14.83 -10.03 3.10
C GLN A 83 15.06 -10.04 4.62
N CYS A 84 15.51 -11.16 5.18
CA CYS A 84 15.86 -11.27 6.59
C CYS A 84 17.01 -10.34 6.96
N ARG A 85 18.10 -10.32 6.18
CA ARG A 85 19.25 -9.43 6.38
C ARG A 85 18.86 -7.96 6.34
N LYS A 86 18.00 -7.58 5.38
CA LYS A 86 17.47 -6.21 5.27
C LYS A 86 16.73 -5.76 6.54
N ASN A 87 16.13 -6.70 7.27
CA ASN A 87 15.43 -6.45 8.53
C ASN A 87 16.31 -6.68 9.77
N GLY A 88 17.63 -6.78 9.61
CA GLY A 88 18.58 -6.91 10.72
C GLY A 88 18.75 -8.33 11.26
N VAL A 89 18.23 -9.36 10.60
CA VAL A 89 18.44 -10.75 11.03
C VAL A 89 19.89 -11.15 10.83
N VAL A 90 20.50 -11.70 11.88
CA VAL A 90 21.87 -12.23 11.84
C VAL A 90 21.83 -13.74 11.66
N PHE A 91 22.39 -14.24 10.56
CA PHE A 91 22.54 -15.67 10.31
C PHE A 91 23.88 -16.15 10.89
N ARG A 92 23.82 -17.26 11.63
CA ARG A 92 24.99 -17.99 12.16
C ARG A 92 24.86 -19.46 11.78
N ARG A 93 25.99 -20.07 11.42
CA ARG A 93 26.07 -21.52 11.24
C ARG A 93 26.26 -22.18 12.61
N GLY A 94 25.58 -23.30 12.82
CA GLY A 94 25.71 -24.11 14.02
C GLY A 94 25.11 -25.50 13.81
N GLN A 95 25.63 -26.46 14.56
CA GLN A 95 25.09 -27.80 14.67
C GLN A 95 24.79 -28.04 16.15
N LEU A 96 23.59 -28.53 16.45
CA LEU A 96 23.10 -28.64 17.82
C LEU A 96 22.75 -30.09 18.11
N SER A 97 23.22 -30.59 19.25
CA SER A 97 22.79 -31.89 19.75
C SER A 97 21.47 -31.81 20.52
N HIS A 98 21.18 -30.66 21.12
CA HIS A 98 19.99 -30.41 21.93
C HIS A 98 19.38 -29.02 21.66
N ILE A 99 18.05 -28.90 21.63
CA ILE A 99 17.35 -27.64 21.31
C ILE A 99 17.70 -26.49 22.27
N ALA A 100 17.98 -26.80 23.53
CA ALA A 100 18.39 -25.83 24.54
C ALA A 100 19.69 -25.07 24.19
N GLU A 101 20.57 -25.67 23.39
CA GLU A 101 21.80 -25.02 22.93
C GLU A 101 21.51 -23.80 22.03
N ALA A 102 20.41 -23.82 21.28
CA ALA A 102 20.01 -22.73 20.39
C ALA A 102 19.81 -21.41 21.15
N SER A 103 19.33 -21.48 22.40
CA SER A 103 19.12 -20.28 23.23
C SER A 103 20.42 -19.52 23.50
N ARG A 104 21.58 -20.19 23.50
CA ARG A 104 22.89 -19.59 23.77
C ARG A 104 23.57 -19.04 22.53
N MET A 105 22.99 -19.26 21.34
CA MET A 105 23.58 -18.84 20.06
C MET A 105 23.18 -17.43 19.61
N SER A 106 22.40 -16.69 20.42
CA SER A 106 21.94 -15.34 20.06
C SER A 106 23.10 -14.42 19.70
N HIS A 107 22.88 -13.56 18.71
CA HIS A 107 23.86 -12.57 18.30
C HIS A 107 23.95 -11.37 19.25
N THR A 108 22.98 -11.22 20.16
CA THR A 108 22.91 -10.11 21.13
C THR A 108 23.78 -10.30 22.36
N GLY A 109 24.54 -11.40 22.45
CA GLY A 109 25.42 -11.71 23.59
C GLY A 109 24.70 -12.31 24.81
N GLY A 110 23.37 -12.18 24.91
CA GLY A 110 22.54 -12.83 25.93
C GLY A 110 21.91 -14.16 25.46
N LYS A 111 21.19 -14.84 26.35
CA LYS A 111 20.33 -15.97 25.96
C LYS A 111 19.10 -15.46 25.20
N ALA A 112 18.66 -16.19 24.19
CA ALA A 112 17.40 -15.91 23.50
C ALA A 112 16.20 -16.29 24.39
N ASP A 113 15.21 -15.40 24.47
CA ASP A 113 13.98 -15.62 25.23
C ASP A 113 13.08 -16.69 24.60
N VAL A 114 13.12 -16.81 23.28
CA VAL A 114 12.30 -17.75 22.50
C VAL A 114 13.16 -18.41 21.42
N VAL A 115 13.03 -19.72 21.30
CA VAL A 115 13.61 -20.52 20.21
C VAL A 115 12.47 -21.03 19.34
N ILE A 116 12.52 -20.72 18.04
CA ILE A 116 11.59 -21.27 17.05
C ILE A 116 12.27 -22.47 16.40
N ASN A 117 11.80 -23.68 16.71
CA ASN A 117 12.36 -24.91 16.17
C ASN A 117 11.87 -25.17 14.74
N THR A 118 12.76 -25.01 13.74
CA THR A 118 12.49 -25.29 12.33
C THR A 118 13.43 -26.37 11.74
N THR A 119 13.86 -27.34 12.56
CA THR A 119 14.88 -28.35 12.14
C THR A 119 14.39 -29.47 11.24
N GLY A 120 13.13 -29.43 10.79
CA GLY A 120 12.55 -30.41 9.87
C GLY A 120 12.74 -31.84 10.37
N VAL A 121 13.26 -32.73 9.51
CA VAL A 121 13.44 -34.16 9.86
C VAL A 121 14.41 -34.39 11.02
N SER A 122 15.31 -33.43 11.28
CA SER A 122 16.28 -33.56 12.36
C SER A 122 15.62 -33.49 13.74
N SER A 123 14.37 -32.98 13.83
CA SER A 123 13.56 -33.03 15.06
C SER A 123 13.33 -34.45 15.57
N LEU A 124 13.41 -35.47 14.72
CA LEU A 124 13.36 -36.88 15.11
C LEU A 124 14.49 -37.26 16.09
N ARG A 125 15.67 -36.65 15.94
CA ARG A 125 16.89 -36.99 16.69
C ARG A 125 17.37 -35.88 17.63
N LEU A 126 16.90 -34.64 17.45
CA LEU A 126 17.33 -33.49 18.23
C LEU A 126 16.94 -33.66 19.71
N GLY A 127 17.93 -33.57 20.62
CA GLY A 127 17.71 -33.64 22.05
C GLY A 127 16.72 -32.58 22.54
N GLY A 128 15.83 -32.96 23.44
CA GLY A 128 14.74 -32.10 23.95
C GLY A 128 13.54 -31.98 23.00
N VAL A 129 13.60 -32.58 21.81
CA VAL A 129 12.48 -32.67 20.86
C VAL A 129 12.12 -34.13 20.61
N LYS A 130 13.03 -34.91 19.99
CA LYS A 130 12.88 -36.35 19.69
C LYS A 130 11.48 -36.75 19.21
N ASP A 131 10.91 -36.00 18.27
CA ASP A 131 9.55 -36.23 17.80
C ASP A 131 9.47 -37.50 16.95
N GLN A 132 8.92 -38.57 17.55
CA GLN A 132 8.81 -39.90 16.91
C GLN A 132 7.76 -39.96 15.80
N ASN A 133 6.93 -38.92 15.64
CA ASN A 133 5.97 -38.84 14.54
C ASN A 133 6.64 -38.39 13.22
N VAL A 134 7.90 -37.95 13.29
CA VAL A 134 8.65 -37.50 12.11
C VAL A 134 9.18 -38.72 11.35
N VAL A 135 8.74 -38.86 10.10
CA VAL A 135 9.18 -39.91 9.19
C VAL A 135 9.80 -39.27 7.94
N PRO A 136 10.98 -39.71 7.47
CA PRO A 136 11.52 -39.22 6.21
C PRO A 136 10.66 -39.70 5.05
N ILE A 137 10.57 -38.89 4.01
CA ILE A 137 9.98 -39.29 2.73
C ILE A 137 11.01 -38.96 1.67
N ARG A 138 11.60 -40.00 1.06
CA ARG A 138 12.56 -39.82 -0.01
C ARG A 138 11.82 -39.54 -1.31
N GLY A 139 12.09 -38.38 -1.91
CA GLY A 139 11.58 -38.02 -3.23
C GLY A 139 12.71 -37.82 -4.23
N GLN A 140 12.83 -38.70 -5.21
CA GLN A 140 13.81 -38.58 -6.28
C GLN A 140 13.23 -37.80 -7.47
N VAL A 141 14.06 -36.95 -8.10
CA VAL A 141 13.71 -36.14 -9.27
C VAL A 141 14.85 -36.12 -10.28
N VAL A 142 14.54 -35.78 -11.52
CA VAL A 142 15.52 -35.45 -12.58
C VAL A 142 15.32 -33.99 -12.96
N VAL A 143 16.40 -33.20 -13.03
CA VAL A 143 16.35 -31.80 -13.45
C VAL A 143 16.89 -31.70 -14.86
N VAL A 144 16.11 -31.11 -15.77
CA VAL A 144 16.43 -31.02 -17.20
C VAL A 144 16.38 -29.57 -17.69
N ARG A 145 17.02 -29.28 -18.83
CA ARG A 145 16.94 -27.97 -19.50
C ARG A 145 15.65 -27.79 -20.32
N ASN A 146 15.06 -28.90 -20.78
CA ASN A 146 13.81 -28.89 -21.52
C ASN A 146 12.74 -28.10 -20.76
N GLU A 147 11.95 -27.27 -21.43
CA GLU A 147 10.84 -26.54 -20.82
C GLU A 147 9.54 -27.32 -21.00
N ALA A 148 8.83 -27.58 -19.89
CA ALA A 148 7.46 -28.10 -19.98
C ALA A 148 6.49 -26.96 -20.33
N PRO A 149 5.51 -27.19 -21.23
CA PRO A 149 4.52 -26.18 -21.62
C PRO A 149 3.61 -25.76 -20.44
N TYR A 150 3.30 -26.69 -19.54
CA TYR A 150 2.50 -26.50 -18.34
C TYR A 150 3.03 -27.40 -17.22
N MET A 151 2.67 -27.10 -15.97
CA MET A 151 2.90 -28.00 -14.84
C MET A 151 1.88 -29.13 -14.87
N VAL A 152 2.29 -30.36 -14.53
CA VAL A 152 1.38 -31.51 -14.49
C VAL A 152 1.62 -32.36 -13.26
N THR A 153 0.55 -32.94 -12.72
CA THR A 153 0.61 -33.98 -11.67
C THR A 153 -0.45 -35.06 -11.96
N LYS A 154 -0.10 -36.33 -11.79
CA LYS A 154 -0.98 -37.50 -12.03
C LYS A 154 -1.21 -38.27 -10.73
N SER A 155 -2.42 -38.80 -10.55
CA SER A 155 -2.85 -39.48 -9.31
C SER A 155 -2.04 -40.71 -8.90
N GLY A 156 -1.36 -41.36 -9.86
CA GLY A 156 -0.60 -42.58 -9.61
C GLY A 156 0.17 -43.05 -10.84
N THR A 157 0.85 -44.18 -10.71
CA THR A 157 1.64 -44.82 -11.78
C THR A 157 1.35 -46.33 -11.84
N ASP A 158 1.82 -47.01 -12.89
CA ASP A 158 1.80 -48.48 -13.00
C ASP A 158 3.13 -49.11 -12.54
N ASP A 159 4.08 -48.30 -12.06
CA ASP A 159 5.42 -48.77 -11.68
C ASP A 159 5.44 -49.33 -10.25
N ALA A 160 5.11 -48.49 -9.26
CA ALA A 160 4.98 -48.86 -7.86
C ALA A 160 4.15 -47.84 -7.08
N ASP A 161 3.63 -48.24 -5.91
CA ASP A 161 2.77 -47.41 -5.04
C ASP A 161 3.48 -46.15 -4.50
N ASP A 162 4.81 -46.17 -4.42
CA ASP A 162 5.65 -45.05 -3.99
C ASP A 162 6.33 -44.32 -5.17
N GLU A 163 5.91 -44.61 -6.40
CA GLU A 163 6.34 -43.88 -7.61
C GLU A 163 5.22 -42.98 -8.12
N VAL A 164 5.53 -41.69 -8.26
CA VAL A 164 4.59 -40.63 -8.65
C VAL A 164 5.03 -39.98 -9.96
N CYS A 165 4.17 -39.17 -10.56
CA CYS A 165 4.49 -38.41 -11.77
C CYS A 165 4.05 -36.95 -11.64
N TYR A 166 5.02 -36.04 -11.73
CA TYR A 166 4.80 -34.59 -11.79
C TYR A 166 5.90 -33.87 -12.56
N VAL A 167 5.56 -32.73 -13.16
CA VAL A 167 6.50 -31.88 -13.91
C VAL A 167 6.28 -30.42 -13.54
N MET A 168 7.36 -29.66 -13.34
CA MET A 168 7.28 -28.22 -13.12
C MET A 168 8.52 -27.46 -13.60
N THR A 169 8.31 -26.41 -14.38
CA THR A 169 9.38 -25.53 -14.90
C THR A 169 9.67 -24.39 -13.93
N ARG A 170 10.89 -24.33 -13.38
CA ARG A 170 11.26 -23.27 -12.44
C ARG A 170 11.50 -21.95 -13.16
N ALA A 171 11.02 -20.86 -12.56
CA ALA A 171 11.22 -19.50 -13.07
C ALA A 171 12.70 -19.13 -13.28
N ALA A 172 12.93 -18.16 -14.17
CA ALA A 172 14.24 -17.58 -14.48
C ALA A 172 15.30 -18.63 -14.90
N GLY A 173 14.91 -19.56 -15.77
CA GLY A 173 15.83 -20.58 -16.30
C GLY A 173 16.32 -21.59 -15.26
N GLY A 174 15.54 -21.82 -14.20
CA GLY A 174 15.92 -22.72 -13.09
C GLY A 174 15.91 -24.22 -13.41
N GLY A 175 15.59 -24.58 -14.65
CA GLY A 175 15.37 -25.95 -15.13
C GLY A 175 13.98 -26.49 -14.80
N THR A 176 13.61 -27.54 -15.52
CA THR A 176 12.37 -28.29 -15.29
C THR A 176 12.63 -29.48 -14.40
N VAL A 177 11.80 -29.65 -13.38
CA VAL A 177 11.86 -30.78 -12.44
C VAL A 177 10.90 -31.86 -12.92
N LEU A 178 11.44 -33.04 -13.17
CA LEU A 178 10.73 -34.27 -13.46
C LEU A 178 10.68 -35.10 -12.19
N GLY A 179 9.49 -35.37 -11.67
CA GLY A 179 9.30 -36.20 -10.48
C GLY A 179 8.32 -37.33 -10.73
N GLY A 180 8.27 -38.33 -9.85
CA GLY A 180 9.20 -38.54 -8.75
C GLY A 180 8.90 -39.80 -7.95
N THR A 181 9.36 -39.83 -6.70
CA THR A 181 9.08 -40.91 -5.74
C THR A 181 8.55 -40.35 -4.42
N TYR A 182 7.95 -41.22 -3.60
CA TYR A 182 7.36 -40.90 -2.30
C TYR A 182 7.63 -42.05 -1.31
N MET A 183 8.90 -42.33 -1.03
CA MET A 183 9.31 -43.52 -0.28
C MET A 183 9.37 -43.20 1.23
N LYS A 184 8.30 -43.53 1.97
CA LYS A 184 8.21 -43.33 3.42
C LYS A 184 9.25 -44.17 4.16
N GLY A 185 9.90 -43.59 5.18
CA GLY A 185 10.90 -44.27 6.01
C GLY A 185 12.27 -44.43 5.35
N ASN A 186 12.41 -44.13 4.06
CA ASN A 186 13.65 -44.32 3.31
C ASN A 186 14.60 -43.12 3.52
N TRP A 187 15.83 -43.41 3.95
CA TRP A 187 16.90 -42.43 4.22
C TRP A 187 18.01 -42.42 3.15
N GLU A 188 17.88 -43.21 2.08
CA GLU A 188 18.88 -43.32 1.02
C GLU A 188 19.10 -41.96 0.35
N SER A 189 20.37 -41.59 0.26
CA SER A 189 20.85 -40.31 -0.25
C SER A 189 21.44 -40.40 -1.66
N GLN A 190 21.61 -41.58 -2.23
CA GLN A 190 22.08 -41.68 -3.61
C GLN A 190 20.89 -41.75 -4.58
N PRO A 191 20.92 -41.01 -5.70
CA PRO A 191 19.97 -41.21 -6.79
C PRO A 191 20.06 -42.64 -7.35
N ASP A 192 18.92 -43.29 -7.52
CA ASP A 192 18.81 -44.60 -8.16
C ASP A 192 18.65 -44.43 -9.67
N PRO A 193 19.59 -44.89 -10.51
CA PRO A 193 19.51 -44.76 -11.97
C PRO A 193 18.24 -45.39 -12.57
N ASN A 194 17.75 -46.50 -11.99
CA ASN A 194 16.55 -47.18 -12.47
C ASN A 194 15.30 -46.31 -12.22
N GLN A 195 15.21 -45.69 -11.05
CA GLN A 195 14.14 -44.72 -10.75
C GLN A 195 14.22 -43.50 -11.64
N ALA A 196 15.43 -42.98 -11.91
CA ALA A 196 15.59 -41.86 -12.83
C ALA A 196 15.08 -42.20 -14.24
N MET A 197 15.40 -43.39 -14.74
CA MET A 197 14.92 -43.88 -16.03
C MET A 197 13.39 -44.00 -16.06
N ARG A 198 12.78 -44.57 -15.01
CA ARG A 198 11.32 -44.68 -14.92
C ARG A 198 10.63 -43.32 -14.81
N ILE A 199 11.18 -42.37 -14.04
CA ILE A 199 10.68 -40.99 -13.96
C ILE A 199 10.64 -40.36 -15.36
N MET A 200 11.76 -40.41 -16.09
CA MET A 200 11.83 -39.83 -17.43
C MET A 200 10.86 -40.50 -18.41
N ARG A 201 10.74 -41.83 -18.36
CA ARG A 201 9.78 -42.58 -19.18
C ARG A 201 8.34 -42.14 -18.91
N ARG A 202 7.92 -42.09 -17.64
CA ARG A 202 6.57 -41.65 -17.26
C ARG A 202 6.23 -40.24 -17.73
N VAL A 203 7.22 -39.34 -17.70
CA VAL A 203 7.03 -37.96 -18.16
C VAL A 203 6.85 -37.91 -19.67
N VAL A 204 7.66 -38.64 -20.45
CA VAL A 204 7.53 -38.70 -21.92
C VAL A 204 6.21 -39.31 -22.34
N GLU A 205 5.75 -40.36 -21.63
CA GLU A 205 4.45 -40.99 -21.89
C GLU A 205 3.28 -40.02 -21.63
N LEU A 206 3.41 -39.13 -20.64
CA LEU A 206 2.37 -38.16 -20.29
C LEU A 206 2.42 -36.89 -21.14
N MET A 207 3.62 -36.46 -21.54
CA MET A 207 3.91 -35.18 -22.18
C MET A 207 5.02 -35.36 -23.21
N PRO A 208 4.76 -36.03 -24.35
CA PRO A 208 5.78 -36.30 -25.37
C PRO A 208 6.40 -35.02 -25.96
N GLU A 209 5.67 -33.91 -25.94
CA GLU A 209 6.07 -32.60 -26.45
C GLU A 209 7.30 -32.02 -25.72
N ILE A 210 7.56 -32.39 -24.46
CA ILE A 210 8.72 -31.91 -23.70
C ILE A 210 10.08 -32.33 -24.32
N THR A 211 10.07 -33.37 -25.15
CA THR A 211 11.24 -33.90 -25.86
C THR A 211 11.09 -33.81 -27.38
N ASN A 212 10.08 -33.09 -27.88
CA ASN A 212 9.74 -33.06 -29.31
C ASN A 212 9.60 -34.48 -29.91
N GLY A 213 9.06 -35.44 -29.15
CA GLY A 213 8.86 -36.81 -29.61
C GLY A 213 10.11 -37.70 -29.65
N GLN A 214 11.28 -37.23 -29.18
CA GLN A 214 12.53 -38.01 -29.18
C GLN A 214 12.61 -39.07 -28.06
N GLY A 215 11.55 -39.20 -27.26
CA GLY A 215 11.50 -40.10 -26.13
C GLY A 215 12.48 -39.70 -25.03
N VAL A 216 12.86 -40.66 -24.18
CA VAL A 216 13.76 -40.40 -23.03
C VAL A 216 15.12 -39.84 -23.46
N LYS A 217 15.60 -40.18 -24.66
CA LYS A 217 16.88 -39.67 -25.19
C LYS A 217 16.87 -38.17 -25.50
N GLY A 218 15.69 -37.56 -25.62
CA GLY A 218 15.54 -36.12 -25.88
C GLY A 218 15.65 -35.22 -24.65
N PHE A 219 15.89 -35.78 -23.46
CA PHE A 219 16.13 -34.99 -22.26
C PHE A 219 17.58 -34.50 -22.18
N ASP A 220 17.75 -33.20 -22.07
CA ASP A 220 19.01 -32.56 -21.70
C ASP A 220 19.09 -32.48 -20.17
N ILE A 221 19.70 -33.51 -19.58
CA ILE A 221 19.76 -33.71 -18.12
C ILE A 221 20.83 -32.79 -17.52
N ILE A 222 20.40 -31.93 -16.60
CA ILE A 222 21.31 -31.12 -15.77
C ILE A 222 21.85 -31.97 -14.61
N ARG A 223 20.97 -32.69 -13.91
CA ARG A 223 21.34 -33.59 -12.80
C ARG A 223 20.21 -34.53 -12.38
N HIS A 224 20.60 -35.67 -11.81
CA HIS A 224 19.73 -36.50 -10.97
C HIS A 224 19.81 -35.99 -9.54
N ALA A 225 18.67 -35.73 -8.91
CA ALA A 225 18.62 -35.20 -7.55
C ALA A 225 17.67 -36.02 -6.69
N TYR A 226 17.92 -36.02 -5.39
CA TYR A 226 16.99 -36.53 -4.41
C TYR A 226 16.70 -35.42 -3.40
N GLN A 227 15.46 -35.37 -2.94
CA GLN A 227 15.02 -34.53 -1.85
C GLN A 227 14.85 -35.45 -0.65
N SER A 228 15.90 -35.54 0.17
CA SER A 228 15.80 -36.02 1.55
C SER A 228 16.07 -34.83 2.44
N SER A 229 15.25 -34.67 3.47
CA SER A 229 15.36 -33.61 4.47
C SER A 229 16.57 -33.77 5.40
N LYS A 230 17.63 -34.49 5.01
CA LYS A 230 18.84 -34.63 5.84
C LYS A 230 19.49 -33.27 6.07
N GLY A 231 19.52 -32.85 7.33
CA GLY A 231 20.59 -32.01 7.84
C GLY A 231 21.90 -32.81 7.85
N SER A 232 22.99 -32.17 7.43
CA SER A 232 24.41 -32.56 7.53
C SER A 232 24.94 -33.70 6.62
N ASN A 233 25.80 -33.31 5.67
CA ASN A 233 27.19 -33.79 5.43
C ASN A 233 27.67 -33.97 3.98
N HIS A 234 26.91 -33.53 2.96
CA HIS A 234 27.50 -33.21 1.66
C HIS A 234 27.22 -31.77 1.27
N VAL A 235 27.92 -30.87 1.96
CA VAL A 235 28.43 -29.63 1.36
C VAL A 235 29.51 -30.07 0.37
N LEU A 236 29.12 -30.60 -0.79
CA LEU A 236 30.05 -30.69 -1.92
C LEU A 236 30.17 -29.27 -2.49
N SER A 237 31.37 -28.72 -2.31
CA SER A 237 31.96 -27.47 -2.82
C SER A 237 31.02 -26.45 -3.49
N TRP A 238 30.17 -25.79 -2.71
CA TRP A 238 29.47 -24.56 -3.16
C TRP A 238 30.38 -23.31 -3.23
N TYR A 239 31.69 -23.45 -2.97
CA TYR A 239 32.67 -22.36 -2.94
C TYR A 239 33.61 -22.29 -4.14
N GLU A 240 33.65 -23.29 -5.04
CA GLU A 240 34.43 -23.18 -6.29
C GLU A 240 33.71 -22.38 -7.40
N LEU A 241 32.44 -22.04 -7.19
CA LEU A 241 31.65 -21.20 -8.12
C LEU A 241 31.48 -19.75 -7.66
N ILE A 242 32.16 -19.35 -6.57
CA ILE A 242 32.24 -17.93 -6.15
C ILE A 242 33.64 -17.40 -6.48
N SER A 243 33.91 -17.37 -7.79
CA SER A 243 34.79 -16.38 -8.41
C SER A 243 33.96 -15.62 -9.45
N LEU A 244 32.83 -15.07 -9.03
CA LEU A 244 32.01 -14.16 -9.83
C LEU A 244 32.52 -12.72 -9.70
N SER A 245 33.78 -12.53 -10.07
CA SER A 245 34.31 -11.24 -10.53
C SER A 245 34.67 -11.25 -12.02
N GLN A 246 34.40 -12.31 -12.78
CA GLN A 246 34.81 -12.40 -14.20
C GLN A 246 33.83 -13.06 -15.20
N ILE A 247 32.53 -13.14 -14.91
CA ILE A 247 31.57 -13.66 -15.92
C ILE A 247 30.42 -12.67 -16.16
N GLU A 248 30.77 -11.58 -16.84
CA GLU A 248 30.07 -11.01 -18.00
C GLU A 248 31.19 -10.53 -18.94
N PRO A 249 31.18 -10.77 -20.28
CA PRO A 249 30.02 -10.89 -21.17
C PRO A 249 30.20 -11.97 -22.27
N THR A 250 29.54 -13.14 -22.19
CA THR A 250 29.55 -14.10 -23.32
C THR A 250 28.22 -14.81 -23.58
N VAL A 251 27.22 -14.66 -22.71
CA VAL A 251 25.91 -15.35 -22.85
C VAL A 251 24.90 -14.54 -23.68
N THR A 252 25.20 -13.28 -24.00
CA THR A 252 24.30 -12.40 -24.77
C THR A 252 24.41 -12.53 -26.29
N ALA A 253 25.32 -13.34 -26.83
CA ALA A 253 25.65 -13.32 -28.25
C ALA A 253 24.99 -14.42 -29.13
N ALA A 254 24.36 -15.45 -28.56
CA ALA A 254 23.99 -16.64 -29.34
C ALA A 254 22.49 -16.81 -29.69
N MET A 255 21.62 -15.85 -29.35
CA MET A 255 20.21 -15.89 -29.75
C MET A 255 19.70 -14.48 -30.06
N LYS A 256 19.94 -14.01 -31.28
CA LYS A 256 19.15 -12.94 -31.92
C LYS A 256 19.27 -13.07 -33.43
N MET A 257 18.20 -13.53 -34.08
CA MET A 257 17.94 -13.12 -35.46
C MET A 257 17.79 -11.59 -35.47
N PRO A 258 18.13 -10.88 -36.56
CA PRO A 258 18.30 -9.43 -36.53
C PRO A 258 16.94 -8.72 -36.40
N GLU A 259 16.48 -8.53 -35.17
CA GLU A 259 15.56 -7.44 -34.87
C GLU A 259 16.32 -6.14 -35.11
N LYS A 260 15.81 -5.36 -36.06
CA LYS A 260 16.28 -4.01 -36.39
C LYS A 260 16.47 -3.25 -35.08
N GLU A 261 17.71 -2.90 -34.73
CA GLU A 261 17.97 -2.22 -33.46
C GLU A 261 17.05 -1.00 -33.34
N PRO A 262 16.29 -0.86 -32.23
CA PRO A 262 15.47 0.30 -32.04
C PRO A 262 16.36 1.54 -32.13
N GLY A 263 15.99 2.48 -33.01
CA GLY A 263 16.76 3.70 -33.20
C GLY A 263 16.98 4.43 -31.88
N LEU A 264 17.99 5.29 -31.82
CA LEU A 264 18.38 6.01 -30.59
C LEU A 264 17.19 6.70 -29.91
N ILE A 265 16.25 7.24 -30.70
CA ILE A 265 15.01 7.87 -30.23
C ILE A 265 14.10 6.88 -29.51
N ALA A 266 13.93 5.67 -30.05
CA ALA A 266 13.08 4.64 -29.44
C ALA A 266 13.70 4.11 -28.14
N LYS A 267 15.02 3.91 -28.09
CA LYS A 267 15.75 3.56 -26.86
C LYS A 267 15.63 4.66 -25.80
N ALA A 268 15.76 5.93 -26.19
CA ALA A 268 15.60 7.08 -25.30
C ALA A 268 14.15 7.21 -24.79
N ALA A 269 13.16 7.03 -25.66
CA ALA A 269 11.74 7.06 -25.29
C ALA A 269 11.38 5.93 -24.31
N GLN A 270 11.90 4.71 -24.56
CA GLN A 270 11.71 3.58 -23.66
C GLN A 270 12.35 3.83 -22.30
N LEU A 271 13.57 4.37 -22.26
CA LEU A 271 14.24 4.74 -21.01
C LEU A 271 13.44 5.81 -20.25
N ALA A 272 12.97 6.86 -20.93
CA ALA A 272 12.14 7.89 -20.32
C ALA A 272 10.84 7.30 -19.75
N PHE A 273 10.19 6.41 -20.50
CA PHE A 273 8.99 5.70 -20.05
C PHE A 273 9.26 4.81 -18.84
N ASP A 274 10.38 4.10 -18.82
CA ASP A 274 10.78 3.23 -17.72
C ASP A 274 11.12 4.05 -16.46
N ILE A 275 11.75 5.21 -16.61
CA ILE A 275 11.99 6.16 -15.50
C ILE A 275 10.67 6.73 -14.98
N ALA A 276 9.80 7.21 -15.86
CA ALA A 276 8.52 7.82 -15.51
C ALA A 276 7.59 6.84 -14.76
N ASN A 277 7.63 5.56 -15.12
CA ASN A 277 6.81 4.52 -14.49
C ASN A 277 7.49 3.80 -13.32
N GLY A 278 8.72 4.16 -12.93
CA GLY A 278 9.40 3.54 -11.81
C GLY A 278 10.05 2.18 -12.12
N ARG A 279 10.14 1.80 -13.41
CA ARG A 279 10.79 0.56 -13.87
C ARG A 279 12.32 0.68 -13.80
N ASN A 280 12.88 1.86 -14.05
CA ASN A 280 14.30 2.14 -13.81
C ASN A 280 14.51 2.64 -12.37
N ARG A 281 14.70 1.70 -11.43
CA ARG A 281 14.72 2.00 -9.99
C ARG A 281 15.76 3.04 -9.56
N THR A 282 16.91 3.10 -10.22
CA THR A 282 18.00 4.01 -9.87
C THR A 282 17.66 5.45 -10.23
N LEU A 283 17.26 5.69 -11.48
CA LEU A 283 16.94 7.04 -11.97
C LEU A 283 15.58 7.53 -11.46
N SER A 284 14.60 6.65 -11.34
CA SER A 284 13.29 6.99 -10.77
C SER A 284 13.38 7.45 -9.31
N TRP A 285 14.35 6.95 -8.54
CA TRP A 285 14.58 7.35 -7.14
C TRP A 285 15.09 8.79 -7.01
N LEU A 286 15.77 9.31 -8.04
CA LEU A 286 16.30 10.68 -8.05
C LEU A 286 15.23 11.74 -8.34
N ILE A 287 14.07 11.36 -8.89
CA ILE A 287 13.02 12.33 -9.28
C ILE A 287 12.51 13.15 -8.08
N PRO A 288 12.03 12.55 -6.97
CA PRO A 288 11.52 13.32 -5.83
C PRO A 288 12.56 14.29 -5.22
N PRO A 289 13.81 13.91 -4.90
CA PRO A 289 14.77 14.84 -4.33
C PRO A 289 15.18 15.95 -5.31
N CYS A 290 15.30 15.66 -6.61
CA CYS A 290 15.58 16.70 -7.61
C CYS A 290 14.42 17.71 -7.71
N LEU A 291 13.17 17.25 -7.74
CA LEU A 291 12.00 18.13 -7.75
C LEU A 291 11.90 18.95 -6.46
N PHE A 292 12.22 18.36 -5.31
CA PHE A 292 12.26 19.08 -4.04
C PHE A 292 13.29 20.23 -4.04
N LEU A 293 14.50 19.98 -4.55
CA LEU A 293 15.52 21.03 -4.67
C LEU A 293 15.15 22.11 -5.68
N LEU A 294 14.55 21.71 -6.81
CA LEU A 294 14.04 22.64 -7.82
C LEU A 294 12.98 23.57 -7.22
N ASP A 295 12.07 23.02 -6.42
CA ASP A 295 10.98 23.80 -5.83
C ASP A 295 11.45 24.69 -4.68
N ALA A 296 12.50 24.28 -3.95
CA ALA A 296 13.17 25.14 -2.98
C ALA A 296 13.80 26.37 -3.67
N LEU A 297 14.45 26.17 -4.82
CA LEU A 297 14.96 27.26 -5.64
C LEU A 297 13.81 28.14 -6.15
N LEU A 298 12.70 27.53 -6.61
CA LEU A 298 11.52 28.27 -7.06
C LEU A 298 10.95 29.14 -5.93
N CYS A 299 10.82 28.63 -4.70
CA CYS A 299 10.40 29.40 -3.54
C CYS A 299 11.31 30.61 -3.30
N ALA A 300 12.63 30.42 -3.35
CA ALA A 300 13.59 31.51 -3.19
C ALA A 300 13.44 32.57 -4.30
N VAL A 301 13.28 32.15 -5.55
CA VAL A 301 13.04 33.05 -6.69
C VAL A 301 11.72 33.80 -6.53
N VAL A 302 10.65 33.14 -6.06
CA VAL A 302 9.34 33.78 -5.82
C VAL A 302 9.46 34.86 -4.74
N ILE A 303 10.12 34.57 -3.61
CA ILE A 303 10.35 35.58 -2.56
C ILE A 303 11.16 36.76 -3.11
N TRP A 304 12.17 36.49 -3.93
CA TRP A 304 13.04 37.54 -4.47
C TRP A 304 12.36 38.41 -5.53
N LYS A 305 11.52 37.81 -6.39
CA LYS A 305 10.98 38.48 -7.59
C LYS A 305 9.53 38.93 -7.48
N VAL A 306 8.72 38.33 -6.61
CA VAL A 306 7.29 38.58 -6.55
C VAL A 306 6.94 39.32 -5.26
N PRO A 307 6.32 40.52 -5.34
CA PRO A 307 5.92 41.26 -4.16
C PRO A 307 4.94 40.48 -3.27
N TYR A 308 5.12 40.63 -1.96
CA TYR A 308 4.17 40.16 -0.97
C TYR A 308 2.76 40.75 -1.24
N THR A 309 1.73 39.94 -1.05
CA THR A 309 0.33 40.36 -1.22
C THR A 309 -0.41 40.19 0.09
N GLU A 310 -0.67 41.31 0.78
CA GLU A 310 -1.44 41.33 2.01
C GLU A 310 -2.88 40.89 1.78
N ILE A 311 -3.37 39.98 2.63
CA ILE A 311 -4.79 39.61 2.69
C ILE A 311 -5.22 39.52 4.15
N ASP A 312 -4.63 38.60 4.90
CA ASP A 312 -5.05 38.28 6.27
C ASP A 312 -3.91 38.38 7.31
N TRP A 313 -2.65 38.52 6.90
CA TRP A 313 -1.50 38.48 7.82
C TRP A 313 -1.60 39.58 8.88
N LYS A 314 -1.85 40.83 8.46
CA LYS A 314 -2.07 41.94 9.38
C LYS A 314 -3.23 41.68 10.33
N ALA A 315 -4.35 41.17 9.81
CA ALA A 315 -5.51 40.86 10.64
C ALA A 315 -5.19 39.77 11.68
N TYR A 316 -4.38 38.76 11.34
CA TYR A 316 -3.91 37.75 12.29
C TYR A 316 -3.04 38.39 13.39
N MET A 317 -2.13 39.30 13.02
CA MET A 317 -1.27 39.99 13.99
C MET A 317 -2.06 40.91 14.93
N GLU A 318 -3.05 41.64 14.41
CA GLU A 318 -3.95 42.50 15.19
C GLU A 318 -4.80 41.68 16.19
N GLN A 319 -5.29 40.50 15.77
CA GLN A 319 -6.03 39.58 16.64
C GLN A 319 -5.12 39.04 17.76
N VAL A 320 -3.90 38.65 17.42
CA VAL A 320 -2.93 38.16 18.40
C VAL A 320 -2.43 39.25 19.33
N GLU A 321 -2.29 40.49 18.87
CA GLU A 321 -1.92 41.62 19.72
C GLU A 321 -2.94 41.86 20.84
N GLN A 322 -4.24 41.77 20.54
CA GLN A 322 -5.29 41.81 21.56
C GLN A 322 -5.17 40.66 22.57
N TYR A 323 -4.88 39.45 22.10
CA TYR A 323 -4.61 38.31 22.99
C TYR A 323 -3.37 38.55 23.87
N VAL A 324 -2.28 39.06 23.31
CA VAL A 324 -1.05 39.40 24.06
C VAL A 324 -1.33 40.49 25.10
N ALA A 325 -2.21 41.45 24.79
CA ALA A 325 -2.66 42.48 25.71
C ALA A 325 -3.57 41.98 26.87
N GLY A 326 -3.95 40.70 26.86
CA GLY A 326 -4.71 40.07 27.94
C GLY A 326 -6.13 39.65 27.57
N GLU A 327 -6.61 39.93 26.36
CA GLU A 327 -7.96 39.57 25.94
C GLU A 327 -8.13 38.05 25.78
N ARG A 328 -9.23 37.51 26.31
CA ARG A 328 -9.58 36.07 26.30
C ARG A 328 -11.02 35.82 25.83
N ASP A 329 -11.83 36.84 25.63
CA ASP A 329 -13.15 36.70 25.05
C ASP A 329 -13.07 36.77 23.51
N TYR A 330 -13.33 35.64 22.87
CA TYR A 330 -13.35 35.50 21.41
C TYR A 330 -14.35 36.42 20.70
N THR A 331 -15.38 36.90 21.39
CA THR A 331 -16.42 37.74 20.77
C THR A 331 -15.94 39.16 20.47
N VAL A 332 -14.88 39.62 21.15
CA VAL A 332 -14.32 40.96 20.99
C VAL A 332 -13.02 40.98 20.18
N ILE A 333 -12.29 39.86 20.12
CA ILE A 333 -11.05 39.75 19.32
C ILE A 333 -11.35 39.83 17.83
N LYS A 334 -10.82 40.86 17.16
CA LYS A 334 -11.06 41.12 15.72
C LYS A 334 -9.87 41.82 15.06
N GLY A 335 -9.68 41.60 13.76
CA GLY A 335 -8.72 42.33 12.93
C GLY A 335 -9.39 42.99 11.74
N GLY A 336 -8.61 43.58 10.85
CA GLY A 336 -9.10 44.28 9.66
C GLY A 336 -9.97 43.43 8.72
N THR A 337 -9.83 42.11 8.74
CA THR A 337 -10.65 41.17 7.94
C THR A 337 -11.80 40.51 8.72
N GLY A 338 -12.03 40.93 9.96
CA GLY A 338 -13.19 40.52 10.77
C GLY A 338 -12.81 39.83 12.09
N PRO A 339 -13.79 39.17 12.74
CA PRO A 339 -13.60 38.53 14.04
C PRO A 339 -12.66 37.32 13.97
N LEU A 340 -12.04 36.99 15.10
CA LEU A 340 -11.31 35.73 15.27
C LEU A 340 -12.30 34.55 15.22
N VAL A 341 -12.13 33.69 14.22
CA VAL A 341 -12.97 32.49 14.00
C VAL A 341 -12.15 31.20 13.97
N TYR A 342 -10.94 31.23 14.53
CA TYR A 342 -10.02 30.11 14.50
C TYR A 342 -9.86 29.52 15.90
N PRO A 343 -9.81 28.19 16.06
CA PRO A 343 -9.66 27.60 17.39
C PRO A 343 -8.33 27.98 18.07
N ALA A 344 -8.23 27.72 19.37
CA ALA A 344 -7.19 28.24 20.24
C ALA A 344 -5.74 28.01 19.76
N ALA A 345 -5.45 26.90 19.07
CA ALA A 345 -4.09 26.62 18.60
C ALA A 345 -3.62 27.62 17.52
N HIS A 346 -4.53 28.22 16.75
CA HIS A 346 -4.19 29.33 15.86
C HIS A 346 -3.60 30.51 16.65
N VAL A 347 -4.25 30.91 17.75
CA VAL A 347 -3.81 32.05 18.57
C VAL A 347 -2.42 31.78 19.15
N TYR A 348 -2.18 30.61 19.72
CA TYR A 348 -0.86 30.27 20.28
C TYR A 348 0.23 30.21 19.21
N LEU A 349 -0.05 29.59 18.07
CA LEU A 349 0.90 29.50 16.96
C LEU A 349 1.26 30.89 16.42
N TYR A 350 0.24 31.72 16.19
CA TYR A 350 0.47 33.06 15.66
C TYR A 350 1.05 34.01 16.72
N THR A 351 0.92 33.72 18.02
CA THR A 351 1.68 34.41 19.08
C THR A 351 3.18 34.18 18.93
N VAL A 352 3.61 32.94 18.61
CA VAL A 352 5.03 32.66 18.32
C VAL A 352 5.49 33.45 17.09
N LEU A 353 4.71 33.44 16.01
CA LEU A 353 5.04 34.18 14.79
C LEU A 353 5.09 35.70 15.04
N TYR A 354 4.15 36.23 15.83
CA TYR A 354 4.10 37.64 16.21
C TYR A 354 5.42 38.07 16.87
N TYR A 355 5.93 37.30 17.83
CA TYR A 355 7.22 37.65 18.47
C TYR A 355 8.42 37.46 17.55
N MET A 356 8.44 36.42 16.70
CA MET A 356 9.56 36.16 15.79
C MET A 356 9.69 37.23 14.69
N THR A 357 8.59 37.83 14.25
CA THR A 357 8.53 38.70 13.06
C THR A 357 8.40 40.18 13.39
N ASP A 358 8.92 40.62 14.53
CA ASP A 358 8.74 41.98 15.06
C ASP A 358 7.27 42.43 15.00
N LYS A 359 6.40 41.69 15.70
CA LYS A 359 4.95 41.93 15.76
C LYS A 359 4.27 41.83 14.38
N GLY A 360 4.85 41.06 13.45
CA GLY A 360 4.36 40.90 12.09
C GLY A 360 4.86 41.93 11.08
N ARG A 361 5.79 42.82 11.45
CA ARG A 361 6.37 43.84 10.55
C ARG A 361 7.45 43.29 9.65
N ASP A 362 8.20 42.28 10.11
CA ASP A 362 9.20 41.59 9.29
C ASP A 362 8.52 40.58 8.36
N ILE A 363 7.96 41.11 7.26
CA ILE A 363 7.31 40.32 6.22
C ILE A 363 8.30 39.40 5.53
N PHE A 364 9.56 39.82 5.35
CA PHE A 364 10.56 39.00 4.68
C PHE A 364 10.84 37.71 5.47
N LEU A 365 11.02 37.83 6.78
CA LEU A 365 11.15 36.67 7.67
C LEU A 365 9.87 35.82 7.67
N ALA A 366 8.69 36.43 7.67
CA ALA A 366 7.43 35.69 7.56
C ALA A 366 7.38 34.83 6.28
N GLN A 367 7.75 35.40 5.12
CA GLN A 367 7.81 34.66 3.85
C GLN A 367 8.82 33.51 3.90
N GLN A 368 9.98 33.70 4.54
CA GLN A 368 10.97 32.64 4.74
C GLN A 368 10.42 31.51 5.60
N LEU A 369 9.76 31.83 6.72
CA LEU A 369 9.13 30.83 7.60
C LEU A 369 8.05 30.03 6.87
N PHE A 370 7.23 30.70 6.05
CA PHE A 370 6.21 30.03 5.25
C PHE A 370 6.79 29.22 4.07
N ALA A 371 7.92 29.63 3.50
CA ALA A 371 8.65 28.81 2.54
C ALA A 371 9.24 27.55 3.19
N VAL A 372 9.80 27.65 4.39
CA VAL A 372 10.24 26.48 5.16
C VAL A 372 9.06 25.56 5.46
N LEU A 373 7.92 26.11 5.88
CA LEU A 373 6.68 25.36 6.09
C LEU A 373 6.19 24.67 4.80
N TYR A 374 6.25 25.37 3.66
CA TYR A 374 5.90 24.81 2.35
C TYR A 374 6.80 23.62 2.01
N MET A 375 8.13 23.80 2.09
CA MET A 375 9.08 22.73 1.81
C MET A 375 8.92 21.55 2.78
N ALA A 376 8.74 21.81 4.08
CA ALA A 376 8.47 20.76 5.06
C ALA A 376 7.19 19.99 4.72
N THR A 377 6.13 20.69 4.31
CA THR A 377 4.88 20.05 3.90
C THR A 377 5.06 19.23 2.62
N LEU A 378 5.75 19.76 1.61
CA LEU A 378 6.06 19.06 0.37
C LEU A 378 6.88 17.78 0.62
N ALA A 379 7.85 17.82 1.52
CA ALA A 379 8.63 16.64 1.91
C ALA A 379 7.73 15.55 2.50
N VAL A 380 6.78 15.93 3.37
CA VAL A 380 5.82 14.99 3.96
C VAL A 380 4.86 14.45 2.88
N VAL A 381 4.38 15.30 1.96
CA VAL A 381 3.53 14.89 0.82
C VAL A 381 4.25 13.87 -0.06
N MET A 382 5.49 14.16 -0.47
CA MET A 382 6.31 13.26 -1.28
C MET A 382 6.58 11.94 -0.55
N ALA A 383 6.84 11.98 0.77
CA ALA A 383 6.99 10.80 1.59
C ALA A 383 5.69 9.96 1.63
N CYS A 384 4.53 10.60 1.74
CA CYS A 384 3.23 9.94 1.68
C CYS A 384 2.98 9.25 0.34
N TYR A 385 3.29 9.93 -0.76
CA TYR A 385 3.18 9.39 -2.13
C TYR A 385 4.09 8.18 -2.32
N TRP A 386 5.33 8.27 -1.82
CA TRP A 386 6.28 7.17 -1.89
C TRP A 386 5.81 5.95 -1.08
N ARG A 387 5.32 6.15 0.15
CA ARG A 387 4.78 5.05 0.95
C ARG A 387 3.56 4.40 0.31
N ALA A 388 2.78 5.16 -0.45
CA ALA A 388 1.66 4.68 -1.25
C ALA A 388 2.06 4.15 -2.64
N LYS A 389 3.37 4.08 -2.95
CA LYS A 389 3.94 3.55 -4.20
C LYS A 389 3.42 4.27 -5.45
N VAL A 390 3.21 5.58 -5.36
CA VAL A 390 2.85 6.40 -6.52
C VAL A 390 4.01 6.41 -7.51
N PRO A 391 3.77 6.23 -8.83
CA PRO A 391 4.82 6.24 -9.84
C PRO A 391 5.43 7.64 -10.01
N PRO A 392 6.72 7.74 -10.40
CA PRO A 392 7.45 9.00 -10.50
C PRO A 392 6.82 10.05 -11.41
N TYR A 393 6.11 9.66 -12.48
CA TYR A 393 5.48 10.62 -13.39
C TYR A 393 4.46 11.54 -12.71
N VAL A 394 3.87 11.15 -11.57
CA VAL A 394 2.90 12.00 -10.86
C VAL A 394 3.58 13.11 -10.06
N PHE A 395 4.84 12.93 -9.64
CA PHE A 395 5.55 13.86 -8.75
C PHE A 395 5.74 15.28 -9.31
N PRO A 396 6.00 15.49 -10.62
CA PRO A 396 6.02 16.83 -11.19
C PRO A 396 4.75 17.66 -10.88
N LEU A 397 3.57 17.04 -10.82
CA LEU A 397 2.31 17.75 -10.50
C LEU A 397 2.28 18.34 -9.08
N LEU A 398 3.20 17.94 -8.20
CA LEU A 398 3.26 18.43 -6.81
C LEU A 398 3.92 19.80 -6.68
N ILE A 399 4.73 20.20 -7.66
CA ILE A 399 5.52 21.44 -7.61
C ILE A 399 5.05 22.51 -8.62
N LEU A 400 4.19 22.13 -9.57
CA LEU A 400 3.80 23.01 -10.68
C LEU A 400 2.70 24.03 -10.35
N SER A 401 2.22 24.09 -9.11
CA SER A 401 1.10 24.96 -8.75
C SER A 401 1.53 26.39 -8.41
N LYS A 402 1.13 27.34 -9.26
CA LYS A 402 1.29 28.78 -8.98
C LYS A 402 0.47 29.22 -7.78
N ARG A 403 -0.78 28.74 -7.70
CA ARG A 403 -1.70 29.16 -6.62
C ARG A 403 -1.18 28.70 -5.26
N LEU A 404 -0.64 27.49 -5.17
CA LEU A 404 -0.14 26.93 -3.92
C LEU A 404 1.07 27.71 -3.36
N HIS A 405 2.06 28.00 -4.21
CA HIS A 405 3.18 28.88 -3.86
C HIS A 405 2.70 30.23 -3.33
N SER A 406 1.70 30.80 -4.01
CA SER A 406 1.14 32.09 -3.63
C SER A 406 0.36 32.06 -2.30
N ILE A 407 -0.26 30.93 -1.94
CA ILE A 407 -0.94 30.76 -0.64
C ILE A 407 0.05 30.69 0.52
N PHE A 408 1.12 29.91 0.37
CA PHE A 408 2.15 29.78 1.39
C PHE A 408 3.03 31.02 1.47
N VAL A 409 3.75 31.32 0.39
CA VAL A 409 4.91 32.23 0.41
C VAL A 409 4.52 33.70 0.22
N LEU A 410 3.43 33.99 -0.49
CA LEU A 410 3.05 35.38 -0.82
C LEU A 410 1.88 35.92 0.01
N ARG A 411 1.09 35.04 0.64
CA ARG A 411 -0.08 35.42 1.47
C ARG A 411 0.03 35.00 2.92
N CYS A 412 0.89 34.03 3.25
CA CYS A 412 1.12 33.56 4.62
C CYS A 412 -0.18 33.12 5.34
N PHE A 413 -1.07 32.42 4.62
CA PHE A 413 -2.37 32.00 5.14
C PHE A 413 -2.26 30.95 6.25
N ASN A 414 -3.14 31.00 7.25
CA ASN A 414 -3.12 30.03 8.35
C ASN A 414 -3.41 28.58 7.91
N ASP A 415 -4.12 28.41 6.78
CA ASP A 415 -4.44 27.12 6.19
C ASP A 415 -3.17 26.30 5.89
N CYS A 416 -2.02 26.95 5.67
CA CYS A 416 -0.73 26.30 5.43
C CYS A 416 -0.32 25.37 6.59
N PHE A 417 -0.47 25.82 7.82
CA PHE A 417 -0.15 25.00 9.00
C PHE A 417 -1.16 23.87 9.20
N ALA A 418 -2.44 24.15 8.97
CA ALA A 418 -3.48 23.13 9.05
C ALA A 418 -3.26 22.01 8.01
N VAL A 419 -2.87 22.37 6.77
CA VAL A 419 -2.50 21.42 5.72
C VAL A 419 -1.22 20.65 6.06
N PHE A 420 -0.20 21.31 6.64
CA PHE A 420 0.98 20.61 7.14
C PHE A 420 0.60 19.51 8.14
N PHE A 421 -0.21 19.82 9.14
CA PHE A 421 -0.66 18.85 10.14
C PHE A 421 -1.57 17.77 9.56
N LEU A 422 -2.38 18.09 8.54
CA LEU A 422 -3.16 17.09 7.80
C LEU A 422 -2.25 16.06 7.11
N TRP A 423 -1.24 16.52 6.37
CA TRP A 423 -0.30 15.62 5.69
C TRP A 423 0.60 14.86 6.68
N LEU A 424 1.01 15.49 7.78
CA LEU A 424 1.76 14.84 8.85
C LEU A 424 0.93 13.73 9.52
N THR A 425 -0.36 13.97 9.73
CA THR A 425 -1.30 12.95 10.23
C THR A 425 -1.36 11.75 9.29
N ILE A 426 -1.54 12.00 7.98
CA ILE A 426 -1.54 10.95 6.96
C ILE A 426 -0.24 10.15 7.05
N TYR A 427 0.91 10.80 7.04
CA TYR A 427 2.23 10.16 7.11
C TYR A 427 2.39 9.28 8.37
N LEU A 428 2.00 9.80 9.54
CA LEU A 428 2.10 9.09 10.80
C LEU A 428 1.15 7.88 10.86
N PHE A 429 -0.07 8.00 10.33
CA PHE A 429 -1.00 6.87 10.18
C PHE A 429 -0.48 5.82 9.18
N GLN A 430 0.12 6.22 8.06
CA GLN A 430 0.81 5.30 7.12
C GLN A 430 2.01 4.57 7.76
N ARG A 431 2.54 5.09 8.87
CA ARG A 431 3.58 4.46 9.70
C ARG A 431 3.02 3.72 10.92
N ARG A 432 1.69 3.68 11.10
CA ARG A 432 1.00 3.12 12.27
C ARG A 432 1.41 3.79 13.59
N ALA A 433 1.88 5.04 13.54
CA ALA A 433 2.17 5.87 14.71
C ALA A 433 0.89 6.60 15.16
N TRP A 434 -0.13 5.82 15.54
CA TRP A 434 -1.51 6.31 15.72
C TRP A 434 -1.63 7.45 16.71
N THR A 435 -1.05 7.35 17.91
CA THR A 435 -1.11 8.42 18.92
C THR A 435 -0.48 9.71 18.41
N LEU A 436 0.71 9.64 17.81
CA LEU A 436 1.38 10.82 17.25
C LEU A 436 0.58 11.42 16.09
N GLY A 437 0.00 10.58 15.23
CA GLY A 437 -0.88 11.02 14.15
C GLY A 437 -2.14 11.70 14.68
N THR A 438 -2.76 11.16 15.72
CA THR A 438 -3.92 11.77 16.39
C THR A 438 -3.57 13.10 17.05
N VAL A 439 -2.39 13.22 17.68
CA VAL A 439 -1.89 14.49 18.23
C VAL A 439 -1.65 15.51 17.11
N ALA A 440 -0.99 15.12 16.02
CA ALA A 440 -0.81 16.00 14.85
C ALA A 440 -2.15 16.45 14.27
N TYR A 441 -3.13 15.55 14.17
CA TYR A 441 -4.47 15.83 13.66
C TYR A 441 -5.20 16.87 14.50
N THR A 442 -5.22 16.69 15.82
CA THR A 442 -5.91 17.63 16.73
C THR A 442 -5.19 18.99 16.77
N LEU A 443 -3.86 19.06 16.65
CA LEU A 443 -3.15 20.33 16.51
C LEU A 443 -3.56 21.08 15.22
N GLY A 444 -3.65 20.38 14.09
CA GLY A 444 -4.16 20.97 12.84
C GLY A 444 -5.62 21.43 12.95
N LEU A 445 -6.47 20.61 13.58
CA LEU A 445 -7.88 20.94 13.82
C LEU A 445 -8.00 22.20 14.71
N GLY A 446 -7.11 22.32 15.70
CA GLY A 446 -7.01 23.47 16.58
C GLY A 446 -6.50 24.75 15.89
N ILE A 447 -5.98 24.66 14.67
CA ILE A 447 -5.60 25.82 13.84
C ILE A 447 -6.74 26.20 12.89
N LYS A 448 -7.35 25.20 12.25
CA LYS A 448 -8.43 25.41 11.28
C LYS A 448 -9.45 24.28 11.33
N MET A 449 -10.71 24.66 11.49
CA MET A 449 -11.85 23.73 11.52
C MET A 449 -12.05 22.95 10.20
N SER A 450 -11.43 23.36 9.08
CA SER A 450 -11.49 22.63 7.81
C SER A 450 -11.04 21.16 7.92
N LEU A 451 -10.23 20.81 8.93
CA LEU A 451 -9.86 19.42 9.17
C LEU A 451 -11.02 18.53 9.63
N LEU A 452 -12.15 19.11 10.07
CA LEU A 452 -13.39 18.38 10.32
C LEU A 452 -13.89 17.64 9.08
N LEU A 453 -13.58 18.12 7.87
CA LEU A 453 -13.93 17.43 6.61
C LEU A 453 -13.32 16.02 6.54
N THR A 454 -12.19 15.79 7.22
CA THR A 454 -11.51 14.49 7.26
C THR A 454 -11.82 13.67 8.51
N LEU A 455 -12.54 14.23 9.49
CA LEU A 455 -12.82 13.57 10.76
C LEU A 455 -13.53 12.22 10.60
N PRO A 456 -14.53 12.05 9.71
CA PRO A 456 -15.15 10.74 9.49
C PRO A 456 -14.13 9.68 9.05
N ALA A 457 -13.24 10.03 8.12
CA ALA A 457 -12.17 9.15 7.65
C ALA A 457 -11.16 8.81 8.76
N VAL A 458 -10.77 9.78 9.59
CA VAL A 458 -9.91 9.54 10.75
C VAL A 458 -10.57 8.54 11.70
N GLY A 459 -11.86 8.71 12.00
CA GLY A 459 -12.62 7.78 12.84
C GLY A 459 -12.61 6.35 12.30
N VAL A 460 -12.89 6.16 11.00
CA VAL A 460 -12.86 4.83 10.38
C VAL A 460 -11.45 4.23 10.38
N ILE A 461 -10.42 5.02 10.05
CA ILE A 461 -9.02 4.56 10.04
C ILE A 461 -8.59 4.09 11.42
N LEU A 462 -8.91 4.85 12.48
CA LEU A 462 -8.58 4.46 13.84
C LEU A 462 -9.35 3.21 14.27
N LEU A 463 -10.66 3.17 13.98
CA LEU A 463 -11.52 2.02 14.29
C LEU A 463 -10.95 0.72 13.70
N LEU A 464 -10.64 0.72 12.41
CA LEU A 464 -10.11 -0.46 11.72
C LEU A 464 -8.64 -0.73 12.07
N GLY A 465 -7.85 0.33 12.30
CA GLY A 465 -6.41 0.21 12.55
C GLY A 465 -6.06 -0.21 13.98
N ARG A 466 -6.91 0.14 14.97
CA ARG A 466 -6.62 -0.02 16.40
C ARG A 466 -7.70 -0.71 17.21
N GLY A 467 -8.88 -0.99 16.63
CA GLY A 467 -10.00 -1.55 17.36
C GLY A 467 -10.80 -0.48 18.09
N PHE A 468 -11.96 -0.86 18.63
CA PHE A 468 -12.96 0.09 19.15
C PHE A 468 -12.49 0.81 20.42
N ALA A 469 -12.05 0.08 21.44
CA ALA A 469 -11.67 0.66 22.72
C ALA A 469 -10.49 1.65 22.59
N HIS A 470 -9.45 1.28 21.83
CA HIS A 470 -8.32 2.16 21.58
C HIS A 470 -8.70 3.37 20.71
N SER A 471 -9.67 3.22 19.81
CA SER A 471 -10.17 4.36 19.03
C SER A 471 -10.89 5.38 19.90
N LEU A 472 -11.66 4.93 20.90
CA LEU A 472 -12.24 5.82 21.91
C LEU A 472 -11.17 6.54 22.73
N GLN A 473 -10.10 5.86 23.12
CA GLN A 473 -8.96 6.50 23.82
C GLN A 473 -8.30 7.58 22.94
N LEU A 474 -8.09 7.29 21.65
CA LEU A 474 -7.52 8.26 20.71
C LEU A 474 -8.49 9.44 20.46
N ALA A 475 -9.80 9.18 20.37
CA ALA A 475 -10.81 10.23 20.29
C ALA A 475 -10.81 11.10 21.56
N ALA A 476 -10.63 10.50 22.74
CA ALA A 476 -10.48 11.22 23.99
C ALA A 476 -9.24 12.13 23.98
N ILE A 477 -8.11 11.70 23.38
CA ILE A 477 -6.93 12.56 23.19
C ILE A 477 -7.26 13.78 22.33
N ILE A 478 -8.03 13.62 21.24
CA ILE A 478 -8.47 14.76 20.42
C ILE A 478 -9.23 15.76 21.30
N ALA A 479 -10.23 15.28 22.05
CA ALA A 479 -11.04 16.11 22.94
C ALA A 479 -10.22 16.78 24.05
N GLN A 480 -9.32 16.04 24.70
CA GLN A 480 -8.44 16.55 25.76
C GLN A 480 -7.51 17.65 25.27
N VAL A 481 -6.87 17.48 24.11
CA VAL A 481 -6.01 18.52 23.54
C VAL A 481 -6.83 19.76 23.17
N GLN A 482 -7.98 19.60 22.50
CA GLN A 482 -8.84 20.75 22.17
C GLN A 482 -9.31 21.49 23.43
N PHE A 483 -9.74 20.75 24.45
CA PHE A 483 -10.17 21.31 25.73
C PHE A 483 -9.02 22.06 26.41
N THR A 484 -7.84 21.44 26.52
CA THR A 484 -6.66 22.02 27.17
C THR A 484 -6.25 23.34 26.53
N LEU A 485 -6.21 23.37 25.20
CA LEU A 485 -5.90 24.59 24.45
C LEU A 485 -6.98 25.67 24.65
N ALA A 486 -8.25 25.27 24.80
CA ALA A 486 -9.37 26.18 24.95
C ALA A 486 -9.56 26.73 26.39
N VAL A 487 -8.95 26.13 27.43
CA VAL A 487 -9.19 26.47 28.85
C VAL A 487 -9.20 27.98 29.14
N PRO A 488 -8.21 28.78 28.69
CA PRO A 488 -8.20 30.22 29.00
C PRO A 488 -9.41 30.96 28.44
N PHE A 489 -9.88 30.58 27.26
CA PHE A 489 -11.00 31.19 26.56
C PHE A 489 -12.35 30.69 27.09
N LEU A 490 -12.43 29.41 27.46
CA LEU A 490 -13.61 28.81 28.09
C LEU A 490 -13.92 29.46 29.45
N ARG A 491 -12.89 29.80 30.23
CA ARG A 491 -13.04 30.49 31.52
C ARG A 491 -13.54 31.92 31.37
N ALA A 492 -13.15 32.60 30.29
CA ALA A 492 -13.56 33.98 30.02
C ALA A 492 -14.99 34.03 29.46
N ASN A 493 -15.26 33.28 28.39
CA ASN A 493 -16.57 33.21 27.73
C ASN A 493 -16.72 31.90 26.94
N ALA A 494 -17.21 30.83 27.59
CA ALA A 494 -17.35 29.52 26.96
C ALA A 494 -18.26 29.53 25.71
N GLN A 495 -19.40 30.23 25.78
CA GLN A 495 -20.32 30.35 24.65
C GLN A 495 -19.70 31.16 23.50
N GLY A 496 -19.00 32.25 23.82
CA GLY A 496 -18.24 33.06 22.87
C GLY A 496 -17.18 32.26 22.14
N TYR A 497 -16.37 31.48 22.87
CA TYR A 497 -15.36 30.61 22.27
C TYR A 497 -15.99 29.57 21.34
N LEU A 498 -16.96 28.79 21.81
CA LEU A 498 -17.55 27.69 21.02
C LEU A 498 -18.27 28.20 19.75
N SER A 499 -18.99 29.33 19.86
CA SER A 499 -19.72 29.91 18.72
C SER A 499 -18.81 30.54 17.66
N ARG A 500 -17.63 31.06 18.05
CA ARG A 500 -16.66 31.68 17.14
C ARG A 500 -15.62 30.71 16.58
N ALA A 501 -15.00 29.90 17.45
CA ALA A 501 -13.95 28.96 17.05
C ALA A 501 -14.47 27.86 16.09
N PHE A 502 -15.75 27.52 16.19
CA PHE A 502 -16.43 26.53 15.33
C PHE A 502 -17.69 27.14 14.70
N GLU A 503 -17.57 28.32 14.09
CA GLU A 503 -18.69 29.07 13.49
C GLU A 503 -19.21 28.42 12.18
N LEU A 504 -20.10 27.43 12.31
CA LEU A 504 -20.70 26.71 11.18
C LEU A 504 -21.75 27.52 10.39
N SER A 505 -22.26 28.61 10.98
CA SER A 505 -23.29 29.46 10.36
C SER A 505 -22.72 30.53 9.43
N ARG A 506 -21.39 30.77 9.48
CA ARG A 506 -20.74 31.85 8.74
C ARG A 506 -21.04 31.74 7.25
N GLN A 507 -21.48 32.86 6.69
CA GLN A 507 -21.72 33.00 5.26
C GLN A 507 -20.66 33.91 4.69
N PHE A 508 -19.95 33.42 3.68
CA PHE A 508 -19.04 34.27 2.94
C PHE A 508 -19.76 34.92 1.77
N PHE A 509 -19.32 36.12 1.39
CA PHE A 509 -19.93 36.87 0.31
C PHE A 509 -19.82 36.10 -1.02
N PHE A 510 -20.91 36.09 -1.78
CA PHE A 510 -20.97 35.47 -3.10
C PHE A 510 -19.86 35.96 -4.04
N LYS A 511 -19.47 37.24 -3.95
CA LYS A 511 -18.36 37.78 -4.75
C LYS A 511 -17.01 37.09 -4.52
N TRP A 512 -16.78 36.46 -3.37
CA TRP A 512 -15.50 35.82 -3.02
C TRP A 512 -15.47 34.31 -3.23
N THR A 513 -16.63 33.68 -3.49
CA THR A 513 -16.70 32.23 -3.66
C THR A 513 -16.02 31.77 -4.95
N VAL A 514 -15.26 30.67 -4.90
CA VAL A 514 -14.66 30.05 -6.10
C VAL A 514 -15.56 28.97 -6.70
N ASN A 515 -16.52 28.45 -5.93
CA ASN A 515 -17.47 27.43 -6.36
C ASN A 515 -18.91 27.94 -6.33
N TRP A 516 -19.79 27.27 -7.09
CA TRP A 516 -21.22 27.59 -7.23
C TRP A 516 -21.57 28.99 -7.77
N ARG A 517 -20.65 29.76 -8.36
CA ARG A 517 -21.00 31.07 -8.96
C ARG A 517 -22.04 30.95 -10.09
N PHE A 518 -22.04 29.85 -10.83
CA PHE A 518 -22.96 29.63 -11.93
C PHE A 518 -24.43 29.45 -11.51
N VAL A 519 -24.73 29.25 -10.22
CA VAL A 519 -26.12 29.12 -9.74
C VAL A 519 -26.79 30.47 -9.43
N GLY A 520 -26.02 31.57 -9.39
CA GLY A 520 -26.52 32.91 -9.02
C GLY A 520 -26.54 33.17 -7.51
N GLU A 521 -26.54 34.45 -7.13
CA GLU A 521 -26.42 34.89 -5.74
C GLU A 521 -27.63 34.50 -4.88
N ASP A 522 -28.84 34.70 -5.40
CA ASP A 522 -30.08 34.39 -4.68
C ASP A 522 -30.19 32.91 -4.32
N ALA A 523 -29.88 32.03 -5.28
CA ALA A 523 -29.85 30.59 -5.06
C ALA A 523 -28.75 30.20 -4.08
N PHE A 524 -27.55 30.76 -4.22
CA PHE A 524 -26.39 30.49 -3.38
C PHE A 524 -26.63 30.84 -1.89
N LEU A 525 -27.28 31.98 -1.63
CA LEU A 525 -27.60 32.45 -0.28
C LEU A 525 -28.85 31.76 0.30
N SER A 526 -29.63 31.04 -0.52
CA SER A 526 -30.86 30.39 -0.09
C SER A 526 -30.62 29.25 0.91
N ARG A 527 -31.52 29.14 1.89
CA ARG A 527 -31.53 28.04 2.86
C ARG A 527 -31.76 26.66 2.22
N PRO A 528 -32.67 26.50 1.22
CA PRO A 528 -32.84 25.22 0.53
C PRO A 528 -31.57 24.73 -0.15
N PHE A 529 -30.80 25.61 -0.80
CA PHE A 529 -29.53 25.24 -1.43
C PHE A 529 -28.49 24.74 -0.41
N ALA A 530 -28.32 25.47 0.69
CA ALA A 530 -27.41 25.07 1.77
C ALA A 530 -27.79 23.72 2.39
N LEU A 531 -29.08 23.48 2.65
CA LEU A 531 -29.59 22.20 3.16
C LEU A 531 -29.42 21.08 2.14
N GLY A 532 -29.67 21.34 0.85
CA GLY A 532 -29.47 20.39 -0.23
C GLY A 532 -28.01 19.92 -0.32
N LEU A 533 -27.06 20.86 -0.29
CA LEU A 533 -25.63 20.54 -0.26
C LEU A 533 -25.25 19.70 0.97
N LEU A 534 -25.81 20.01 2.15
CA LEU A 534 -25.55 19.25 3.37
C LEU A 534 -26.08 17.80 3.29
N VAL A 535 -27.30 17.61 2.77
CA VAL A 535 -27.89 16.28 2.56
C VAL A 535 -27.07 15.47 1.55
N LEU A 536 -26.68 16.08 0.43
CA LEU A 536 -25.83 15.43 -0.57
C LEU A 536 -24.45 15.06 0.00
N HIS A 537 -23.84 15.96 0.78
CA HIS A 537 -22.58 15.72 1.48
C HIS A 537 -22.68 14.49 2.38
N ALA A 538 -23.67 14.46 3.27
CA ALA A 538 -23.89 13.34 4.18
C ALA A 538 -24.15 12.04 3.41
N SER A 539 -24.95 12.09 2.34
CA SER A 539 -25.29 10.92 1.52
C SER A 539 -24.07 10.32 0.83
N VAL A 540 -23.21 11.16 0.23
CA VAL A 540 -21.97 10.71 -0.43
C VAL A 540 -20.95 10.20 0.60
N LEU A 541 -20.83 10.85 1.76
CA LEU A 541 -19.97 10.34 2.84
C LEU A 541 -20.43 8.98 3.35
N VAL A 542 -21.72 8.78 3.59
CA VAL A 542 -22.28 7.49 4.00
C VAL A 542 -22.04 6.44 2.93
N TRP A 543 -22.25 6.78 1.65
CA TRP A 543 -21.96 5.87 0.55
C TRP A 543 -20.49 5.45 0.54
N PHE A 544 -19.55 6.39 0.69
CA PHE A 544 -18.11 6.08 0.77
C PHE A 544 -17.77 5.26 2.01
N ALA A 545 -18.33 5.59 3.17
CA ALA A 545 -18.11 4.86 4.39
C ALA A 545 -18.51 3.38 4.23
N VAL A 546 -19.71 3.12 3.71
CA VAL A 546 -20.24 1.76 3.52
C VAL A 546 -19.56 1.01 2.38
N ASN A 547 -19.39 1.66 1.21
CA ASN A 547 -18.98 0.98 -0.02
C ASN A 547 -17.47 0.99 -0.27
N LYS A 548 -16.70 1.75 0.51
CA LYS A 548 -15.24 1.86 0.39
C LYS A 548 -14.54 1.71 1.74
N TRP A 549 -14.81 2.62 2.68
CA TRP A 549 -13.96 2.74 3.87
C TRP A 549 -14.14 1.58 4.85
N LEU A 550 -15.35 1.03 5.03
CA LEU A 550 -15.60 -0.09 5.94
C LEU A 550 -15.33 -1.48 5.32
N LYS A 551 -15.13 -1.58 4.00
CA LYS A 551 -14.87 -2.86 3.32
C LYS A 551 -13.72 -3.70 3.89
N PRO A 552 -12.60 -3.11 4.36
CA PRO A 552 -11.54 -3.87 5.01
C PRO A 552 -11.98 -4.69 6.23
N ALA A 553 -13.09 -4.32 6.88
CA ALA A 553 -13.66 -5.06 8.00
C ALA A 553 -14.25 -6.42 7.59
N ARG A 554 -14.58 -6.60 6.29
CA ARG A 554 -15.21 -7.81 5.73
C ARG A 554 -16.51 -8.22 6.43
N LYS A 555 -17.22 -7.25 7.00
CA LYS A 555 -18.54 -7.41 7.59
C LYS A 555 -19.57 -6.51 6.92
N PRO A 556 -20.85 -6.91 6.87
CA PRO A 556 -21.93 -5.99 6.56
C PRO A 556 -21.87 -4.76 7.47
N TRP A 557 -22.10 -3.57 6.91
CA TRP A 557 -22.03 -2.33 7.68
C TRP A 557 -22.95 -2.28 8.91
N PRO A 558 -24.16 -2.90 8.95
CA PRO A 558 -25.01 -2.86 10.16
C PRO A 558 -24.36 -3.57 11.35
N GLU A 559 -23.58 -4.62 11.11
CA GLU A 559 -22.84 -5.35 12.15
C GLU A 559 -21.69 -4.53 12.71
N ILE A 560 -21.23 -3.50 12.00
CA ILE A 560 -20.20 -2.58 12.48
C ILE A 560 -20.83 -1.40 13.21
N VAL A 561 -21.85 -0.78 12.60
CA VAL A 561 -22.46 0.46 13.11
C VAL A 561 -23.33 0.20 14.34
N THR A 562 -24.08 -0.92 14.39
CA THR A 562 -25.01 -1.19 15.49
C THR A 562 -24.29 -1.36 16.83
N PRO A 563 -23.19 -2.13 16.94
CA PRO A 563 -22.41 -2.19 18.18
C PRO A 563 -21.82 -0.83 18.59
N ILE A 564 -21.31 -0.06 17.63
CA ILE A 564 -20.75 1.28 17.91
C ILE A 564 -21.80 2.20 18.55
N LEU A 565 -23.04 2.21 18.02
CA LEU A 565 -24.14 3.00 18.59
C LEU A 565 -24.54 2.52 20.00
N LYS A 566 -24.30 1.25 20.32
CA LYS A 566 -24.49 0.67 21.66
C LYS A 566 -23.26 0.80 22.55
N PHE A 567 -22.22 1.52 22.12
CA PHE A 567 -20.93 1.65 22.80
C PHE A 567 -20.24 0.30 23.09
N THR A 568 -20.43 -0.69 22.21
CA THR A 568 -19.75 -2.00 22.27
C THR A 568 -18.84 -2.23 21.07
N SER A 569 -17.85 -3.12 21.22
CA SER A 569 -16.92 -3.41 20.12
C SER A 569 -17.62 -4.16 18.98
N PRO A 570 -17.51 -3.69 17.73
CA PRO A 570 -17.99 -4.42 16.55
C PRO A 570 -17.09 -5.59 16.13
N PHE A 571 -15.88 -5.68 16.70
CA PHE A 571 -14.88 -6.68 16.36
C PHE A 571 -14.48 -7.48 17.60
N THR A 572 -14.34 -8.79 17.42
CA THR A 572 -13.77 -9.67 18.44
C THR A 572 -12.23 -9.51 18.47
N PRO A 573 -11.55 -9.87 19.58
CA PRO A 573 -10.09 -9.82 19.66
C PRO A 573 -9.36 -10.62 18.56
N GLN A 574 -10.02 -11.64 17.99
CA GLN A 574 -9.50 -12.44 16.89
C GLN A 574 -9.66 -11.76 15.51
N GLU A 575 -10.67 -10.90 15.35
CA GLU A 575 -10.96 -10.17 14.10
C GLU A 575 -10.15 -8.88 13.96
N GLU A 576 -9.77 -8.23 15.07
CA GLU A 576 -9.04 -6.95 15.02
C GLU A 576 -7.68 -7.04 14.30
N PRO A 577 -6.80 -8.04 14.55
CA PRO A 577 -5.51 -8.11 13.88
C PRO A 577 -5.58 -8.22 12.34
N PRO A 578 -6.38 -9.12 11.73
CA PRO A 578 -6.46 -9.21 10.28
C PRO A 578 -7.09 -7.96 9.64
N ILE A 579 -8.05 -7.30 10.30
CA ILE A 579 -8.64 -6.02 9.83
C ILE A 579 -7.58 -4.92 9.88
N SER A 580 -6.84 -4.80 10.98
CA SER A 580 -5.79 -3.80 11.15
C SER A 580 -4.72 -3.89 10.07
N VAL A 581 -4.37 -5.10 9.60
CA VAL A 581 -3.39 -5.29 8.51
C VAL A 581 -3.87 -4.67 7.19
N GLN A 582 -5.18 -4.66 6.93
CA GLN A 582 -5.76 -4.08 5.72
C GLN A 582 -5.74 -2.54 5.69
N VAL A 583 -5.47 -1.89 6.83
CA VAL A 583 -5.23 -0.45 6.90
C VAL A 583 -3.82 -0.16 6.38
N THR A 584 -3.65 -0.21 5.07
CA THR A 584 -2.38 0.01 4.36
C THR A 584 -2.07 1.50 4.17
N PRO A 585 -0.83 1.88 3.82
CA PRO A 585 -0.50 3.26 3.51
C PRO A 585 -1.37 3.88 2.42
N GLU A 586 -1.71 3.10 1.38
CA GLU A 586 -2.60 3.50 0.30
C GLU A 586 -4.03 3.73 0.80
N TYR A 587 -4.54 2.85 1.68
CA TYR A 587 -5.86 3.00 2.28
C TYR A 587 -5.97 4.28 3.10
N VAL A 588 -5.00 4.56 3.99
CA VAL A 588 -5.00 5.74 4.87
C VAL A 588 -5.13 7.04 4.08
N ILE A 589 -4.23 7.26 3.12
CA ILE A 589 -4.21 8.48 2.31
C ILE A 589 -5.46 8.57 1.42
N THR A 590 -5.91 7.47 0.79
CA THR A 590 -7.11 7.48 -0.05
C THR A 590 -8.35 7.87 0.75
N THR A 591 -8.53 7.26 1.93
CA THR A 591 -9.70 7.50 2.79
C THR A 591 -9.72 8.93 3.30
N MET A 592 -8.61 9.46 3.82
CA MET A 592 -8.54 10.84 4.30
C MET A 592 -8.73 11.88 3.17
N LEU A 593 -8.05 11.70 2.04
CA LEU A 593 -8.15 12.66 0.94
C LEU A 593 -9.52 12.60 0.24
N SER A 594 -10.14 11.42 0.13
CA SER A 594 -11.50 11.30 -0.41
C SER A 594 -12.52 12.03 0.46
N ALA A 595 -12.45 11.90 1.80
CA ALA A 595 -13.30 12.65 2.73
C ALA A 595 -13.13 14.17 2.56
N ASN A 596 -11.88 14.63 2.46
CA ASN A 596 -11.57 16.04 2.24
C ASN A 596 -12.20 16.57 0.94
N VAL A 597 -12.00 15.89 -0.19
CA VAL A 597 -12.52 16.33 -1.50
C VAL A 597 -14.05 16.27 -1.54
N ILE A 598 -14.68 15.27 -0.92
CA ILE A 598 -16.14 15.20 -0.76
C ILE A 598 -16.65 16.43 0.02
N GLY A 599 -15.97 16.79 1.12
CA GLY A 599 -16.27 17.99 1.89
C GLY A 599 -16.16 19.28 1.09
N LEU A 600 -15.09 19.43 0.31
CA LEU A 600 -14.90 20.61 -0.56
C LEU A 600 -15.93 20.67 -1.69
N LEU A 601 -16.30 19.52 -2.29
CA LEU A 601 -17.31 19.46 -3.35
C LEU A 601 -18.65 20.04 -2.89
N PHE A 602 -19.09 19.68 -1.70
CA PHE A 602 -20.39 20.13 -1.16
C PHE A 602 -20.29 21.34 -0.23
N ALA A 603 -19.11 21.96 -0.10
CA ALA A 603 -18.99 23.21 0.63
C ALA A 603 -19.83 24.28 -0.08
N ARG A 604 -20.69 24.99 0.66
CA ARG A 604 -21.47 26.10 0.09
C ARG A 604 -20.56 27.18 -0.47
N SER A 605 -19.48 27.53 0.23
CA SER A 605 -18.53 28.53 -0.25
C SER A 605 -17.10 28.06 -0.05
N LEU A 606 -16.31 28.16 -1.11
CA LEU A 606 -14.86 27.97 -1.11
C LEU A 606 -14.17 29.29 -1.41
N HIS A 607 -13.03 29.49 -0.78
CA HIS A 607 -12.12 30.62 -1.02
C HIS A 607 -10.78 30.08 -1.52
N TYR A 608 -9.99 30.93 -2.17
CA TYR A 608 -8.73 30.51 -2.80
C TYR A 608 -7.76 29.77 -1.87
N GLN A 609 -7.76 30.05 -0.56
CA GLN A 609 -6.92 29.33 0.42
C GLN A 609 -7.23 27.83 0.53
N PHE A 610 -8.47 27.41 0.24
CA PHE A 610 -8.85 25.99 0.26
C PHE A 610 -8.12 25.16 -0.80
N TYR A 611 -7.52 25.81 -1.79
CA TYR A 611 -6.72 25.12 -2.79
C TYR A 611 -5.53 24.37 -2.18
N SER A 612 -5.01 24.82 -1.03
CA SER A 612 -3.94 24.13 -0.30
C SER A 612 -4.33 22.72 0.17
N TYR A 613 -5.62 22.46 0.40
CA TYR A 613 -6.15 21.14 0.73
C TYR A 613 -6.37 20.25 -0.50
N LEU A 614 -6.31 20.83 -1.71
CA LEU A 614 -6.67 20.16 -2.96
C LEU A 614 -5.46 19.90 -3.87
N ALA A 615 -4.52 20.83 -3.95
CA ALA A 615 -3.43 20.82 -4.93
C ALA A 615 -2.61 19.51 -4.91
N TRP A 616 -2.30 19.01 -3.72
CA TRP A 616 -1.61 17.74 -3.52
C TRP A 616 -2.54 16.53 -3.35
N SER A 617 -3.85 16.76 -3.22
CA SER A 617 -4.85 15.69 -3.08
C SER A 617 -5.28 15.15 -4.45
N THR A 618 -5.48 16.05 -5.42
CA THR A 618 -5.98 15.72 -6.76
C THR A 618 -5.06 14.76 -7.52
N PRO A 619 -3.73 14.99 -7.65
CA PRO A 619 -2.86 14.07 -8.37
C PRO A 619 -2.90 12.66 -7.81
N TYR A 620 -2.86 12.52 -6.48
CA TYR A 620 -2.96 11.24 -5.80
C TYR A 620 -4.27 10.53 -6.12
N LEU A 621 -5.41 11.20 -5.93
CA LEU A 621 -6.73 10.57 -6.10
C LEU A 621 -7.02 10.21 -7.55
N LEU A 622 -6.58 11.01 -8.52
CA LEU A 622 -6.73 10.70 -9.95
C LEU A 622 -5.84 9.53 -10.38
N TRP A 623 -4.61 9.45 -9.87
CA TRP A 623 -3.78 8.25 -10.07
C TRP A 623 -4.42 7.02 -9.38
N ARG A 624 -4.87 7.20 -8.14
CA ARG A 624 -5.45 6.15 -7.31
C ARG A 624 -6.81 5.67 -7.82
N SER A 625 -7.52 6.44 -8.64
CA SER A 625 -8.71 6.00 -9.35
C SER A 625 -8.41 5.13 -10.58
N GLY A 626 -7.14 5.09 -11.02
CA GLY A 626 -6.73 4.36 -12.22
C GLY A 626 -7.00 5.13 -13.51
N ALA A 627 -7.28 6.44 -13.42
CA ALA A 627 -7.47 7.27 -14.60
C ALA A 627 -6.20 7.28 -15.47
N HIS A 628 -6.38 7.33 -16.79
CA HIS A 628 -5.26 7.43 -17.72
C HIS A 628 -4.45 8.72 -17.45
N PRO A 629 -3.10 8.73 -17.57
CA PRO A 629 -2.28 9.91 -17.31
C PRO A 629 -2.80 11.19 -17.98
N LEU A 630 -3.27 11.13 -19.24
CA LEU A 630 -3.86 12.30 -19.91
C LEU A 630 -5.06 12.92 -19.14
N VAL A 631 -5.91 12.08 -18.54
CA VAL A 631 -7.03 12.54 -17.71
C VAL A 631 -6.52 13.12 -16.39
N GLN A 632 -5.49 12.52 -15.80
CA GLN A 632 -4.87 13.02 -14.57
C GLN A 632 -4.32 14.45 -14.77
N TYR A 633 -3.50 14.64 -15.80
CA TYR A 633 -2.91 15.94 -16.13
C TYR A 633 -3.97 16.95 -16.62
N GLY A 634 -4.95 16.51 -17.41
CA GLY A 634 -6.02 17.36 -17.91
C GLY A 634 -6.88 17.93 -16.79
N ILE A 635 -7.38 17.09 -15.87
CA ILE A 635 -8.17 17.55 -14.72
C ILE A 635 -7.31 18.42 -13.79
N TRP A 636 -6.06 18.04 -13.53
CA TRP A 636 -5.14 18.86 -12.73
C TRP A 636 -4.93 20.25 -13.34
N ALA A 637 -4.70 20.35 -14.65
CA ALA A 637 -4.48 21.62 -15.32
C ALA A 637 -5.74 22.50 -15.35
N LEU A 638 -6.92 21.91 -15.61
CA LEU A 638 -8.20 22.61 -15.53
C LEU A 638 -8.47 23.14 -14.12
N GLN A 639 -8.15 22.33 -13.11
CA GLN A 639 -8.25 22.73 -11.71
C GLN A 639 -7.28 23.89 -11.41
N GLU A 640 -5.99 23.77 -11.74
CA GLU A 640 -5.02 24.85 -11.53
C GLU A 640 -5.46 26.15 -12.23
N TRP A 641 -5.92 26.08 -13.48
CA TRP A 641 -6.46 27.25 -14.19
C TRP A 641 -7.65 27.88 -13.44
N ALA A 642 -8.67 27.08 -13.10
CA ALA A 642 -9.91 27.57 -12.52
C ALA A 642 -9.69 28.27 -11.17
N TRP A 643 -8.76 27.75 -10.35
CA TRP A 643 -8.38 28.34 -9.06
C TRP A 643 -7.43 29.55 -9.20
N ASN A 644 -6.88 29.81 -10.40
CA ASN A 644 -6.08 31.01 -10.67
C ASN A 644 -6.91 32.19 -11.22
N VAL A 645 -8.12 31.96 -11.74
CA VAL A 645 -9.04 33.02 -12.19
C VAL A 645 -9.53 33.83 -10.98
N PHE A 646 -9.27 35.14 -10.96
CA PHE A 646 -9.69 36.06 -9.89
C PHE A 646 -10.23 37.39 -10.47
N PRO A 647 -11.43 37.85 -10.05
CA PRO A 647 -12.46 37.09 -9.34
C PRO A 647 -12.94 35.90 -10.19
N SER A 648 -13.51 34.88 -9.55
CA SER A 648 -13.99 33.68 -10.23
C SER A 648 -15.11 34.01 -11.22
N THR A 649 -15.29 33.25 -12.29
CA THR A 649 -16.41 33.39 -13.23
C THR A 649 -17.36 32.21 -13.10
N SER A 650 -18.55 32.27 -13.72
CA SER A 650 -19.45 31.11 -13.79
C SER A 650 -18.76 29.91 -14.43
N VAL A 651 -17.92 30.15 -15.45
CA VAL A 651 -17.14 29.11 -16.13
C VAL A 651 -16.06 28.54 -15.21
N SER A 652 -15.20 29.37 -14.62
CA SER A 652 -14.14 28.87 -13.75
C SER A 652 -14.71 28.15 -12.52
N SER A 653 -15.80 28.68 -11.96
CA SER A 653 -16.52 28.03 -10.86
C SER A 653 -17.16 26.70 -11.27
N GLY A 654 -17.70 26.59 -12.48
CA GLY A 654 -18.22 25.34 -13.03
C GLY A 654 -17.11 24.29 -13.13
N VAL A 655 -15.92 24.70 -13.61
CA VAL A 655 -14.74 23.83 -13.70
C VAL A 655 -14.24 23.38 -12.32
N VAL A 656 -14.26 24.24 -11.29
CA VAL A 656 -13.92 23.83 -9.91
C VAL A 656 -14.85 22.70 -9.44
N VAL A 657 -16.16 22.88 -9.57
CA VAL A 657 -17.15 21.87 -9.15
C VAL A 657 -17.02 20.60 -9.98
N ALA A 658 -16.84 20.72 -11.30
CA ALA A 658 -16.69 19.58 -12.20
C ALA A 658 -15.42 18.76 -11.90
N ALA A 659 -14.28 19.42 -11.63
CA ALA A 659 -13.04 18.74 -11.28
C ALA A 659 -13.13 17.98 -9.95
N LEU A 660 -13.75 18.59 -8.93
CA LEU A 660 -14.03 17.95 -7.65
C LEU A 660 -14.98 16.74 -7.82
N ALA A 661 -16.09 16.93 -8.55
CA ALA A 661 -17.06 15.88 -8.83
C ALA A 661 -16.45 14.72 -9.61
N ALA A 662 -15.69 15.01 -10.67
CA ALA A 662 -14.98 14.01 -11.46
C ALA A 662 -14.00 13.21 -10.60
N THR A 663 -13.25 13.87 -9.71
CA THR A 663 -12.33 13.20 -8.79
C THR A 663 -13.08 12.24 -7.85
N VAL A 664 -14.19 12.69 -7.24
CA VAL A 664 -15.02 11.84 -6.36
C VAL A 664 -15.60 10.65 -7.13
N VAL A 665 -16.18 10.88 -8.31
CA VAL A 665 -16.78 9.83 -9.16
C VAL A 665 -15.75 8.81 -9.61
N LEU A 666 -14.56 9.24 -10.06
CA LEU A 666 -13.50 8.33 -10.49
C LEU A 666 -13.02 7.43 -9.34
N VAL A 667 -12.83 8.00 -8.15
CA VAL A 667 -12.45 7.22 -6.95
C VAL A 667 -13.58 6.26 -6.53
N ALA A 668 -14.84 6.71 -6.63
CA ALA A 668 -16.01 5.88 -6.36
C ALA A 668 -16.13 4.71 -7.35
N ALA A 669 -15.90 4.94 -8.64
CA ALA A 669 -16.03 3.96 -9.71
C ALA A 669 -14.95 2.87 -9.68
N ARG A 670 -13.76 3.15 -9.13
CA ARG A 670 -12.69 2.16 -9.06
C ARG A 670 -13.12 0.95 -8.24
N LYS A 671 -13.24 -0.21 -8.90
CA LYS A 671 -13.39 -1.49 -8.20
C LYS A 671 -12.16 -1.72 -7.33
N GLU A 672 -12.38 -2.00 -6.05
CA GLU A 672 -11.29 -2.40 -5.18
C GLU A 672 -10.77 -3.74 -5.69
N GLN A 673 -9.48 -3.79 -6.04
CA GLN A 673 -8.82 -5.07 -6.22
C GLN A 673 -8.93 -5.81 -4.89
N ALA A 674 -9.45 -7.03 -4.91
CA ALA A 674 -9.42 -7.90 -3.74
C ALA A 674 -7.98 -7.88 -3.21
N PRO A 675 -7.76 -7.60 -1.91
CA PRO A 675 -6.41 -7.55 -1.39
C PRO A 675 -5.76 -8.91 -1.66
N THR A 676 -4.76 -8.92 -2.54
CA THR A 676 -3.83 -10.04 -2.68
C THR A 676 -3.39 -10.38 -1.27
N SER A 677 -3.56 -11.63 -0.86
CA SER A 677 -3.12 -12.16 0.42
C SER A 677 -1.59 -12.07 0.52
N SER A 678 -1.08 -10.87 0.76
CA SER A 678 0.30 -10.64 1.16
C SER A 678 0.40 -11.16 2.59
N GLY A 679 0.80 -12.42 2.72
CA GLY A 679 1.16 -13.00 4.00
C GLY A 679 2.23 -12.15 4.68
N TYR A 680 1.98 -11.78 5.93
CA TYR A 680 2.96 -11.24 6.87
C TYR A 680 2.54 -11.62 8.29
N PRO A 681 3.47 -11.64 9.26
CA PRO A 681 3.64 -12.71 10.21
C PRO A 681 2.92 -12.33 11.50
N SER A 682 2.30 -13.32 12.14
CA SER A 682 1.76 -13.19 13.49
C SER A 682 2.90 -12.86 14.47
N ARG A 683 2.99 -11.58 14.85
CA ARG A 683 3.71 -11.16 16.06
C ARG A 683 2.75 -11.33 17.23
N GLU A 684 2.81 -12.49 17.89
CA GLU A 684 2.18 -12.67 19.20
C GLU A 684 2.85 -11.71 20.19
N ARG A 685 2.06 -10.77 20.74
CA ARG A 685 2.37 -10.12 22.01
C ARG A 685 2.04 -11.13 23.10
N LYS A 686 3.06 -11.64 23.80
CA LYS A 686 2.85 -12.24 25.12
C LYS A 686 2.58 -11.13 26.12
N VAL A 687 1.52 -11.35 26.87
CA VAL A 687 1.12 -10.64 28.09
C VAL A 687 2.21 -10.83 29.15
N ALA A 688 2.70 -9.72 29.68
CA ALA A 688 3.13 -9.53 31.07
C ALA A 688 2.96 -8.03 31.38
#